data_AF-E6K4G3-F1
#
_entry.id   AF-E6K4G3-F1
#
_cell.length_a   1.000
_cell.length_b   1.000
_cell.length_c   1.000
_cell.angle_alpha   90.00
_cell.angle_beta   90.00
_cell.angle_gamma   90.00
#
_symmetry.space_group_name_H-M   'P 1'
#
loop_
_entity.id
_entity.type
_entity.pdbx_description
1 polymer ?
#
loop_
_entity_poly.entity_id
_entity_poly.type
_entity_poly.pdbx_seq_one_letter_code
_entity_poly.pdbx_strand_id
1 'polypeptide(L)'
;MKKYLLCVLLSLCSVSLQANDGAGLWLGNEANDAKMRAKVIAPAGGATLSLAREEIAAHWQLGGPVTLVLDKGLNLGDGYRVQAACNSIGCTGSYSATVSASTEAGLLYGAFELLRLQNTRAIDTGGIAPIAGYDGRNIDKTEQPAFSLRLLNHWDNLDGSIERGYAGKSIFWNCHLRPQTFGSRQPSPGVQRLIDYARANASVGINGAVLNNVNASPKMLTRPYLDSVRMIADILRPWGIKVYLSVNFGSPKALGATKTADPLDKRVVKWWQDKAKELYRLIPDFGGFLVKANSEGQPGPFDYGRTHADGANMLADALRPYGGIVMWRSFVYGARHKGEDRVKQAVSEFKELDGLFRPNVMLQSKNGPLDFQPREPYAPIFDNMKQTPQMVEFQITQEYLGQSKHLTYLATMWKEFFSFVSPSRLKGIAGVSNIGQDKTWCGHDFSQANWYAFGRLAWNPELSSEDIAREWLQQTFTTSTDFVDPMTEVMMTSREACVDYMMPLGLHHIFKFDHHYGPEPDGFKAEYPIEWCPVYYHKADTAGIGFDRSSHGTDAVGQYAEPYRSLYNDLRTCPETYLLWFHHLPWNYPMRDGRTLWESLNAHYNRGVEATEDYLDTWQRMRPYVEETDHDSRQASGSRWSRVNELLKTQVENAREWRDVCLKYFHSFTRRPIR
;
A
#
# COMPACT_ATOMS: atom_id res chain seq x y z
N MET A 1 5.34 -57.26 -51.04
CA MET A 1 6.27 -56.81 -49.99
C MET A 1 6.01 -55.33 -49.76
N LYS A 2 5.30 -54.98 -48.67
CA LYS A 2 5.85 -54.27 -47.48
C LYS A 2 6.32 -52.85 -47.84
N LYS A 3 5.90 -51.73 -47.24
CA LYS A 3 5.14 -51.45 -46.00
C LYS A 3 4.75 -49.95 -46.01
N TYR A 4 3.55 -49.68 -45.52
CA TYR A 4 3.05 -48.49 -44.80
C TYR A 4 3.96 -47.26 -44.60
N LEU A 5 3.43 -46.07 -44.93
CA LEU A 5 3.72 -44.85 -44.19
C LEU A 5 2.40 -44.10 -43.90
N LEU A 6 1.75 -44.52 -42.81
CA LEU A 6 0.65 -43.81 -42.17
C LEU A 6 1.28 -42.88 -41.13
N CYS A 7 1.46 -41.59 -41.46
CA CYS A 7 1.81 -40.59 -40.45
C CYS A 7 0.52 -40.11 -39.77
N VAL A 8 0.38 -40.54 -38.52
CA VAL A 8 -0.66 -40.16 -37.57
C VAL A 8 -0.53 -38.66 -37.27
N LEU A 9 -1.54 -37.89 -37.67
CA LEU A 9 -1.83 -36.56 -37.13
C LEU A 9 -2.39 -36.73 -35.72
N LEU A 10 -1.50 -36.86 -34.73
CA LEU A 10 -1.85 -36.68 -33.32
C LEU A 10 -1.98 -35.17 -33.09
N SER A 11 -3.22 -34.69 -33.16
CA SER A 11 -3.65 -33.42 -32.60
C SER A 11 -3.45 -33.44 -31.09
N LEU A 12 -2.26 -33.03 -30.65
CA LEU A 12 -2.00 -32.58 -29.28
C LEU A 12 -2.75 -31.26 -29.09
N CYS A 13 -4.01 -31.34 -28.64
CA CYS A 13 -4.58 -30.26 -27.85
C CYS A 13 -3.86 -30.26 -26.50
N SER A 14 -2.69 -29.63 -26.45
CA SER A 14 -2.07 -29.25 -25.19
C SER A 14 -3.00 -28.22 -24.56
N VAL A 15 -3.80 -28.64 -23.58
CA VAL A 15 -4.35 -27.69 -22.61
C VAL A 15 -3.14 -27.19 -21.84
N SER A 16 -2.64 -26.01 -22.21
CA SER A 16 -1.61 -25.33 -21.45
C SER A 16 -2.24 -24.88 -20.13
N LEU A 17 -2.16 -25.74 -19.10
CA LEU A 17 -2.27 -25.34 -17.70
C LEU A 17 -1.26 -24.22 -17.49
N GLN A 18 -1.74 -22.99 -17.25
CA GLN A 18 -0.84 -21.86 -17.04
C GLN A 18 -0.17 -22.03 -15.68
N ALA A 19 1.16 -22.15 -15.66
CA ALA A 19 1.94 -22.23 -14.44
C ALA A 19 1.68 -21.01 -13.52
N ASN A 20 1.45 -21.23 -12.22
CA ASN A 20 1.26 -20.16 -11.24
C ASN A 20 2.60 -19.51 -10.86
N ASP A 21 3.17 -18.74 -11.79
CA ASP A 21 4.48 -18.11 -11.65
C ASP A 21 4.51 -16.82 -10.82
N GLY A 22 3.35 -16.44 -10.23
CA GLY A 22 3.16 -15.23 -9.43
C GLY A 22 2.57 -14.04 -10.21
N ALA A 23 2.41 -14.14 -11.54
CA ALA A 23 1.82 -13.08 -12.34
C ALA A 23 0.31 -12.88 -12.10
N GLY A 24 -0.40 -13.94 -11.69
CA GLY A 24 -1.83 -13.92 -11.38
C GLY A 24 -2.20 -13.37 -10.00
N LEU A 25 -1.20 -13.01 -9.18
CA LEU A 25 -1.39 -12.51 -7.81
C LEU A 25 -2.27 -13.47 -6.98
N TRP A 26 -3.13 -12.93 -6.13
CA TRP A 26 -4.13 -13.65 -5.33
C TRP A 26 -5.42 -14.00 -6.11
N LEU A 27 -5.44 -13.79 -7.43
CA LEU A 27 -6.60 -14.07 -8.28
C LEU A 27 -6.38 -15.28 -9.20
N GLY A 28 -5.34 -16.07 -8.92
CA GLY A 28 -4.74 -17.07 -9.81
C GLY A 28 -5.44 -18.42 -9.92
N ASN A 29 -6.68 -18.58 -9.43
CA ASN A 29 -7.41 -19.81 -9.71
C ASN A 29 -7.73 -19.90 -11.20
N GLU A 30 -7.49 -21.09 -11.79
CA GLU A 30 -7.75 -21.32 -13.22
C GLU A 30 -9.20 -20.96 -13.55
N ALA A 31 -9.37 -20.16 -14.60
CA ALA A 31 -10.69 -19.87 -15.13
C ALA A 31 -11.32 -21.17 -15.63
N ASN A 32 -12.60 -21.36 -15.35
CA ASN A 32 -13.38 -22.45 -15.91
C ASN A 32 -13.29 -22.41 -17.43
N ASP A 33 -13.13 -23.60 -18.02
CA ASP A 33 -13.34 -23.81 -19.44
C ASP A 33 -14.66 -23.15 -19.88
N ALA A 34 -14.71 -22.64 -21.12
CA ALA A 34 -15.89 -21.94 -21.63
C ALA A 34 -17.20 -22.76 -21.50
N LYS A 35 -17.10 -24.10 -21.51
CA LYS A 35 -18.23 -25.04 -21.35
C LYS A 35 -18.64 -25.26 -19.88
N MET A 36 -17.77 -24.94 -18.93
CA MET A 36 -17.94 -25.10 -17.48
C MET A 36 -18.24 -23.79 -16.77
N ARG A 37 -18.44 -22.68 -17.51
CA ARG A 37 -18.75 -21.38 -16.94
C ARG A 37 -20.05 -21.40 -16.14
N ALA A 38 -20.02 -20.75 -14.98
CA ALA A 38 -21.17 -20.65 -14.12
C ALA A 38 -22.32 -19.86 -14.78
N LYS A 39 -23.56 -20.28 -14.51
CA LYS A 39 -24.74 -19.52 -14.92
C LYS A 39 -24.88 -18.29 -14.04
N VAL A 40 -24.79 -17.10 -14.64
CA VAL A 40 -25.00 -15.83 -13.95
C VAL A 40 -26.27 -15.15 -14.45
N ILE A 41 -27.19 -14.85 -13.54
CA ILE A 41 -28.43 -14.12 -13.81
C ILE A 41 -28.19 -12.68 -13.37
N ALA A 42 -28.27 -11.72 -14.28
CA ALA A 42 -28.01 -10.32 -13.99
C ALA A 42 -28.97 -9.42 -14.79
N PRO A 43 -29.32 -8.22 -14.27
CA PRO A 43 -30.05 -7.22 -15.05
C PRO A 43 -29.20 -6.70 -16.21
N ALA A 44 -29.82 -5.96 -17.13
CA ALA A 44 -29.08 -5.15 -18.07
C ALA A 44 -28.32 -4.04 -17.31
N GLY A 45 -27.08 -3.75 -17.71
CA GLY A 45 -26.25 -2.72 -17.08
C GLY A 45 -25.04 -2.35 -17.93
N GLY A 46 -24.16 -1.55 -17.34
CA GLY A 46 -22.96 -1.01 -17.97
C GLY A 46 -21.78 -1.99 -18.00
N ALA A 47 -20.61 -1.43 -18.33
CA ALA A 47 -19.36 -2.19 -18.42
C ALA A 47 -18.95 -2.79 -17.07
N THR A 48 -19.19 -2.10 -15.96
CA THR A 48 -18.86 -2.57 -14.61
C THR A 48 -19.69 -3.80 -14.23
N LEU A 49 -21.01 -3.77 -14.47
CA LEU A 49 -21.85 -4.96 -14.24
C LEU A 49 -21.44 -6.13 -15.15
N SER A 50 -21.05 -5.84 -16.40
CA SER A 50 -20.58 -6.87 -17.33
C SER A 50 -19.31 -7.57 -16.83
N LEU A 51 -18.36 -6.82 -16.26
CA LEU A 51 -17.17 -7.38 -15.63
C LEU A 51 -17.52 -8.24 -14.41
N ALA A 52 -18.41 -7.79 -13.53
CA ALA A 52 -18.84 -8.59 -12.38
C ALA A 52 -19.44 -9.94 -12.81
N ARG A 53 -20.26 -9.92 -13.86
CA ARG A 53 -20.83 -11.13 -14.46
C ARG A 53 -19.75 -12.05 -15.05
N GLU A 54 -18.78 -11.48 -15.77
CA GLU A 54 -17.71 -12.23 -16.41
C GLU A 54 -16.76 -12.88 -15.41
N GLU A 55 -16.40 -12.16 -14.34
CA GLU A 55 -15.58 -12.70 -13.24
C GLU A 55 -16.25 -13.91 -12.58
N ILE A 56 -17.53 -13.79 -12.21
CA ILE A 56 -18.27 -14.90 -11.62
C ILE A 56 -18.42 -16.06 -12.61
N ALA A 57 -18.80 -15.77 -13.85
CA ALA A 57 -18.99 -16.81 -14.86
C ALA A 57 -17.69 -17.61 -15.10
N ALA A 58 -16.54 -16.92 -15.09
CA ALA A 58 -15.23 -17.52 -15.29
C ALA A 58 -14.70 -18.25 -14.05
N HIS A 59 -14.96 -17.77 -12.84
CA HIS A 59 -14.22 -18.24 -11.64
C HIS A 59 -15.09 -18.89 -10.55
N TRP A 60 -16.42 -18.87 -10.65
CA TRP A 60 -17.29 -19.61 -9.74
C TRP A 60 -17.29 -21.10 -10.08
N GLN A 61 -16.79 -21.92 -9.16
CA GLN A 61 -16.55 -23.36 -9.35
C GLN A 61 -17.53 -24.23 -8.56
N LEU A 62 -18.32 -23.64 -7.66
CA LEU A 62 -19.29 -24.37 -6.83
C LEU A 62 -20.64 -24.65 -7.54
N GLY A 63 -20.69 -24.44 -8.85
CA GLY A 63 -21.71 -24.96 -9.77
C GLY A 63 -23.02 -24.17 -9.84
N GLY A 64 -23.74 -24.01 -8.73
CA GLY A 64 -25.09 -23.44 -8.71
C GLY A 64 -25.16 -22.00 -9.25
N PRO A 65 -26.35 -21.52 -9.67
CA PRO A 65 -26.48 -20.21 -10.30
C PRO A 65 -26.13 -19.08 -9.33
N VAL A 66 -25.55 -18.01 -9.89
CA VAL A 66 -25.29 -16.76 -9.16
C VAL A 66 -26.19 -15.66 -9.71
N THR A 67 -26.90 -14.96 -8.84
CA THR A 67 -27.78 -13.85 -9.21
C THR A 67 -27.18 -12.52 -8.78
N LEU A 68 -27.09 -11.55 -9.70
CA LEU A 68 -26.72 -10.17 -9.42
C LEU A 68 -27.98 -9.31 -9.34
N VAL A 69 -28.14 -8.54 -8.26
CA VAL A 69 -29.32 -7.71 -8.01
C VAL A 69 -28.90 -6.26 -7.76
N LEU A 70 -29.27 -5.37 -8.68
CA LEU A 70 -29.10 -3.93 -8.47
C LEU A 70 -30.30 -3.39 -7.71
N ASP A 71 -30.13 -3.12 -6.41
CA ASP A 71 -31.16 -2.59 -5.52
C ASP A 71 -30.71 -1.26 -4.91
N LYS A 72 -31.24 -0.17 -5.47
CA LYS A 72 -30.99 1.20 -5.01
C LYS A 72 -31.51 1.44 -3.58
N GLY A 73 -32.47 0.64 -3.10
CA GLY A 73 -33.02 0.74 -1.75
C GLY A 73 -32.04 0.36 -0.64
N LEU A 74 -31.00 -0.43 -0.95
CA LEU A 74 -30.00 -0.84 0.04
C LEU A 74 -29.15 0.33 0.57
N ASN A 75 -28.98 1.40 -0.22
CA ASN A 75 -28.20 2.60 0.10
C ASN A 75 -26.81 2.33 0.73
N LEU A 76 -26.05 1.36 0.19
CA LEU A 76 -24.75 0.94 0.72
C LEU A 76 -23.56 1.67 0.09
N GLY A 77 -23.80 2.62 -0.84
CA GLY A 77 -22.75 3.22 -1.66
C GLY A 77 -22.02 2.19 -2.54
N ASP A 78 -20.72 2.04 -2.31
CA ASP A 78 -19.87 0.98 -2.90
C ASP A 78 -20.08 -0.39 -2.24
N GLY A 79 -20.83 -0.47 -1.13
CA GLY A 79 -21.07 -1.71 -0.40
C GLY A 79 -21.99 -2.70 -1.12
N TYR A 80 -22.07 -3.90 -0.55
CA TYR A 80 -22.79 -5.04 -1.11
C TYR A 80 -23.32 -5.99 -0.02
N ARG A 81 -24.22 -6.87 -0.41
CA ARG A 81 -24.66 -8.05 0.36
C ARG A 81 -24.42 -9.30 -0.47
N VAL A 82 -23.69 -10.27 0.09
CA VAL A 82 -23.46 -11.60 -0.48
C VAL A 82 -24.26 -12.61 0.32
N GLN A 83 -25.10 -13.36 -0.37
CA GLN A 83 -25.80 -14.51 0.18
C GLN A 83 -25.41 -15.76 -0.59
N ALA A 84 -25.08 -16.85 0.09
CA ALA A 84 -24.79 -18.13 -0.56
C ALA A 84 -25.34 -19.29 0.28
N ALA A 85 -25.95 -20.27 -0.36
CA ALA A 85 -26.53 -21.43 0.32
C ALA A 85 -26.21 -22.71 -0.43
N CYS A 86 -25.94 -23.79 0.31
CA CYS A 86 -25.74 -25.11 -0.27
C CYS A 86 -27.08 -25.66 -0.78
N ASN A 87 -27.09 -26.24 -1.98
CA ASN A 87 -28.28 -26.78 -2.64
C ASN A 87 -28.67 -28.19 -2.16
N SER A 88 -27.90 -28.81 -1.26
CA SER A 88 -28.17 -30.14 -0.71
C SER A 88 -28.17 -30.15 0.83
N ILE A 89 -29.11 -30.92 1.40
CA ILE A 89 -29.18 -31.23 2.83
C ILE A 89 -27.89 -31.99 3.21
N GLY A 90 -27.16 -31.52 4.23
CA GLY A 90 -25.89 -32.12 4.66
C GLY A 90 -24.62 -31.46 4.09
N CYS A 91 -24.75 -30.41 3.28
CA CYS A 91 -23.63 -29.56 2.83
C CYS A 91 -22.52 -30.27 2.05
N THR A 92 -22.92 -31.15 1.14
CA THR A 92 -22.05 -31.79 0.16
C THR A 92 -22.70 -31.58 -1.21
N GLY A 93 -22.47 -30.42 -1.84
CA GLY A 93 -23.19 -30.09 -3.07
C GLY A 93 -22.88 -28.70 -3.64
N SER A 94 -23.60 -28.37 -4.71
CA SER A 94 -23.47 -27.08 -5.39
C SER A 94 -24.00 -25.93 -4.53
N TYR A 95 -23.47 -24.72 -4.72
CA TYR A 95 -23.93 -23.51 -4.03
C TYR A 95 -24.64 -22.57 -5.00
N SER A 96 -25.80 -22.06 -4.59
CA SER A 96 -26.43 -20.92 -5.24
C SER A 96 -26.12 -19.65 -4.47
N ALA A 97 -25.88 -18.54 -5.18
CA ALA A 97 -25.53 -17.28 -4.54
C ALA A 97 -26.31 -16.09 -5.10
N THR A 98 -26.48 -15.06 -4.29
CA THR A 98 -27.01 -13.76 -4.68
C THR A 98 -26.07 -12.67 -4.20
N VAL A 99 -25.67 -11.78 -5.10
CA VAL A 99 -24.93 -10.56 -4.78
C VAL A 99 -25.84 -9.37 -5.06
N SER A 100 -26.12 -8.58 -4.04
CA SER A 100 -26.98 -7.39 -4.14
C SER A 100 -26.20 -6.13 -3.79
N ALA A 101 -26.39 -5.05 -4.52
CA ALA A 101 -25.77 -3.75 -4.19
C ALA A 101 -26.56 -2.57 -4.75
N SER A 102 -26.28 -1.37 -4.25
CA SER A 102 -26.91 -0.12 -4.72
C SER A 102 -26.31 0.42 -6.02
N THR A 103 -25.11 -0.03 -6.38
CA THR A 103 -24.33 0.44 -7.53
C THR A 103 -23.74 -0.75 -8.29
N GLU A 104 -23.39 -0.56 -9.56
CA GLU A 104 -22.67 -1.58 -10.33
C GLU A 104 -21.27 -1.86 -9.74
N ALA A 105 -20.60 -0.86 -9.19
CA ALA A 105 -19.32 -1.03 -8.50
C ALA A 105 -19.47 -1.94 -7.27
N GLY A 106 -20.52 -1.75 -6.47
CA GLY A 106 -20.82 -2.65 -5.35
C GLY A 106 -21.09 -4.09 -5.80
N LEU A 107 -21.75 -4.30 -6.96
CA LEU A 107 -21.90 -5.65 -7.53
C LEU A 107 -20.55 -6.26 -7.93
N LEU A 108 -19.63 -5.47 -8.49
CA LEU A 108 -18.27 -5.92 -8.82
C LEU A 108 -17.48 -6.29 -7.55
N TYR A 109 -17.52 -5.46 -6.51
CA TYR A 109 -16.83 -5.75 -5.25
C TYR A 109 -17.44 -6.97 -4.54
N GLY A 110 -18.76 -7.11 -4.55
CA GLY A 110 -19.46 -8.28 -3.99
C GLY A 110 -19.19 -9.56 -4.77
N ALA A 111 -19.00 -9.48 -6.09
CA ALA A 111 -18.55 -10.59 -6.91
C ALA A 111 -17.16 -11.10 -6.47
N PHE A 112 -16.22 -10.19 -6.24
CA PHE A 112 -14.90 -10.55 -5.73
C PHE A 112 -14.93 -11.11 -4.31
N GLU A 113 -15.81 -10.61 -3.43
CA GLU A 113 -16.03 -11.23 -2.13
C GLU A 113 -16.55 -12.67 -2.25
N LEU A 114 -17.54 -12.91 -3.12
CA LEU A 114 -18.06 -14.26 -3.33
C LEU A 114 -16.95 -15.23 -3.79
N LEU A 115 -16.11 -14.79 -4.73
CA LEU A 115 -14.98 -15.58 -5.20
C LEU A 115 -13.93 -15.79 -4.11
N ARG A 116 -13.65 -14.76 -3.29
CA ARG A 116 -12.73 -14.87 -2.15
C ARG A 116 -13.23 -15.87 -1.10
N LEU A 117 -14.53 -15.87 -0.79
CA LEU A 117 -15.16 -16.85 0.12
C LEU A 117 -15.02 -18.29 -0.39
N GLN A 118 -15.12 -18.50 -1.71
CA GLN A 118 -14.84 -19.80 -2.33
C GLN A 118 -13.35 -20.16 -2.20
N ASN A 119 -12.46 -19.26 -2.61
CA ASN A 119 -11.04 -19.54 -2.74
C ASN A 119 -10.34 -19.77 -1.39
N THR A 120 -10.86 -19.17 -0.32
CA THR A 120 -10.39 -19.37 1.06
C THR A 120 -11.09 -20.53 1.78
N ARG A 121 -12.06 -21.17 1.12
CA ARG A 121 -13.00 -22.14 1.71
C ARG A 121 -13.79 -21.60 2.90
N ALA A 122 -13.83 -20.29 3.11
CA ALA A 122 -14.68 -19.66 4.13
C ALA A 122 -16.17 -19.93 3.88
N ILE A 123 -16.55 -20.25 2.63
CA ILE A 123 -17.89 -20.73 2.30
C ILE A 123 -18.27 -22.05 3.00
N ASP A 124 -17.28 -22.90 3.30
CA ASP A 124 -17.50 -24.17 3.97
C ASP A 124 -17.67 -24.01 5.49
N THR A 125 -17.12 -22.98 6.12
CA THR A 125 -17.12 -22.81 7.58
C THR A 125 -18.20 -21.86 8.10
N GLY A 126 -19.08 -21.38 7.21
CA GLY A 126 -20.03 -20.28 7.37
C GLY A 126 -20.47 -19.91 8.80
N GLY A 127 -20.27 -18.63 9.14
CA GLY A 127 -20.89 -17.96 10.29
C GLY A 127 -22.41 -17.89 10.11
N ILE A 128 -23.11 -18.53 11.04
CA ILE A 128 -24.54 -18.87 10.92
C ILE A 128 -25.42 -17.63 11.10
N ALA A 129 -26.16 -17.25 10.05
CA ALA A 129 -27.47 -16.64 10.19
C ALA A 129 -28.49 -17.55 9.48
N PRO A 130 -29.47 -18.13 10.18
CA PRO A 130 -30.46 -19.00 9.55
C PRO A 130 -31.31 -18.21 8.54
N ILE A 131 -31.35 -18.67 7.30
CA ILE A 131 -32.27 -18.17 6.29
C ILE A 131 -33.54 -19.03 6.38
N ALA A 132 -34.71 -18.41 6.53
CA ALA A 132 -35.97 -19.13 6.62
C ALA A 132 -36.16 -20.06 5.42
N GLY A 133 -36.36 -21.35 5.67
CA GLY A 133 -36.56 -22.38 4.64
C GLY A 133 -35.30 -23.16 4.25
N TYR A 134 -34.15 -22.91 4.88
CA TYR A 134 -32.89 -23.66 4.64
C TYR A 134 -32.35 -24.24 5.94
N ASP A 135 -32.05 -25.54 5.93
CA ASP A 135 -31.47 -26.33 7.03
C ASP A 135 -29.95 -26.55 6.89
N GLY A 136 -29.33 -26.00 5.83
CA GLY A 136 -27.91 -26.14 5.50
C GLY A 136 -27.01 -24.96 5.91
N ARG A 137 -25.73 -25.03 5.48
CA ARG A 137 -24.73 -23.94 5.61
C ARG A 137 -25.11 -22.79 4.68
N ASN A 138 -25.29 -21.61 5.27
CA ASN A 138 -25.68 -20.39 4.58
C ASN A 138 -24.73 -19.25 4.98
N ILE A 139 -24.39 -18.40 4.01
CA ILE A 139 -23.72 -17.12 4.23
C ILE A 139 -24.73 -16.01 3.95
N ASP A 140 -24.75 -15.02 4.83
CA ASP A 140 -25.43 -13.75 4.62
C ASP A 140 -24.55 -12.63 5.17
N LYS A 141 -23.76 -12.01 4.29
CA LYS A 141 -22.75 -11.02 4.65
C LYS A 141 -23.03 -9.71 3.96
N THR A 142 -23.16 -8.63 4.74
CA THR A 142 -23.28 -7.26 4.21
C THR A 142 -22.03 -6.48 4.59
N GLU A 143 -21.42 -5.80 3.63
CA GLU A 143 -20.18 -5.05 3.79
C GLU A 143 -20.33 -3.66 3.19
N GLN A 144 -19.68 -2.68 3.82
CA GLN A 144 -19.54 -1.31 3.33
C GLN A 144 -18.12 -0.82 3.59
N PRO A 145 -17.50 -0.09 2.66
CA PRO A 145 -16.14 0.39 2.86
C PRO A 145 -16.10 1.51 3.92
N ALA A 146 -15.09 1.47 4.78
CA ALA A 146 -14.85 2.49 5.81
C ALA A 146 -14.42 3.84 5.23
N PHE A 147 -13.72 3.84 4.09
CA PHE A 147 -13.23 5.04 3.42
C PHE A 147 -13.86 5.20 2.04
N SER A 148 -14.31 6.41 1.68
CA SER A 148 -14.78 6.71 0.33
C SER A 148 -13.66 6.77 -0.71
N LEU A 149 -12.44 7.07 -0.26
CA LEU A 149 -11.25 7.27 -1.08
C LEU A 149 -10.20 6.24 -0.68
N ARG A 150 -9.91 5.29 -1.56
CA ARG A 150 -9.01 4.15 -1.32
C ARG A 150 -8.02 4.08 -2.48
N LEU A 151 -6.89 4.78 -2.36
CA LEU A 151 -6.01 5.11 -3.49
C LEU A 151 -4.65 4.44 -3.44
N LEU A 152 -4.09 4.17 -4.61
CA LEU A 152 -2.65 3.96 -4.77
C LEU A 152 -1.97 5.21 -5.34
N ASN A 153 -0.86 5.60 -4.73
CA ASN A 153 0.03 6.64 -5.22
C ASN A 153 1.21 5.99 -5.94
N HIS A 154 1.40 6.31 -7.22
CA HIS A 154 2.52 5.79 -8.01
C HIS A 154 3.61 6.85 -8.09
N TRP A 155 4.81 6.51 -7.61
CA TRP A 155 5.98 7.39 -7.69
C TRP A 155 6.72 7.25 -9.03
N ASP A 156 5.93 7.14 -10.09
CA ASP A 156 6.40 6.80 -11.42
C ASP A 156 6.79 8.06 -12.20
N ASN A 157 8.00 8.03 -12.77
CA ASN A 157 8.52 9.07 -13.64
C ASN A 157 8.10 8.81 -15.09
N LEU A 158 8.02 9.89 -15.87
CA LEU A 158 7.58 9.83 -17.27
C LEU A 158 8.54 9.05 -18.19
N ASP A 159 9.78 8.81 -17.75
CA ASP A 159 10.78 7.98 -18.44
C ASP A 159 10.64 6.47 -18.13
N GLY A 160 9.68 6.11 -17.28
CA GLY A 160 9.40 4.74 -16.86
C GLY A 160 10.18 4.27 -15.64
N SER A 161 11.11 5.07 -15.09
CA SER A 161 11.68 4.79 -13.77
C SER A 161 10.63 5.03 -12.68
N ILE A 162 10.79 4.37 -11.53
CA ILE A 162 9.94 4.55 -10.35
C ILE A 162 10.84 5.00 -9.20
N GLU A 163 10.56 6.15 -8.62
CA GLU A 163 11.25 6.62 -7.41
C GLU A 163 10.86 5.70 -6.25
N ARG A 164 11.86 5.08 -5.61
CA ARG A 164 11.67 4.02 -4.59
C ARG A 164 10.86 2.82 -5.12
N GLY A 165 11.02 2.51 -6.40
CA GLY A 165 10.46 1.31 -7.02
C GLY A 165 11.44 0.15 -7.04
N TYR A 166 11.00 -1.01 -6.54
CA TYR A 166 11.83 -2.21 -6.38
C TYR A 166 11.28 -3.41 -7.15
N ALA A 167 10.44 -3.14 -8.15
CA ALA A 167 9.69 -4.16 -8.89
C ALA A 167 9.66 -3.88 -10.41
N GLY A 168 10.76 -3.35 -10.94
CA GLY A 168 10.91 -3.01 -12.34
C GLY A 168 10.42 -1.60 -12.70
N LYS A 169 10.08 -1.41 -13.99
CA LYS A 169 9.66 -0.11 -14.54
C LYS A 169 8.17 0.16 -14.35
N SER A 170 7.75 1.41 -14.59
CA SER A 170 6.36 1.85 -14.58
C SER A 170 5.47 1.00 -15.50
N ILE A 171 4.27 0.66 -15.02
CA ILE A 171 3.24 0.05 -15.88
C ILE A 171 2.48 1.09 -16.71
N PHE A 172 2.59 2.38 -16.39
CA PHE A 172 1.88 3.48 -17.05
C PHE A 172 2.74 4.20 -18.09
N TRP A 173 4.02 4.41 -17.79
CA TRP A 173 4.91 5.29 -18.56
C TRP A 173 6.03 4.53 -19.25
N ASN A 174 6.39 4.98 -20.46
CA ASN A 174 7.43 4.37 -21.31
C ASN A 174 7.22 2.86 -21.59
N CYS A 175 5.97 2.38 -21.53
CA CYS A 175 5.58 0.99 -21.75
C CYS A 175 4.94 0.73 -23.13
N HIS A 176 5.10 1.67 -24.07
CA HIS A 176 4.58 1.61 -25.45
C HIS A 176 3.08 1.26 -25.56
N LEU A 177 2.21 1.87 -24.75
CA LEU A 177 0.75 1.73 -24.89
C LEU A 177 0.31 2.14 -26.30
N ARG A 178 -0.27 1.21 -27.08
CA ARG A 178 -0.69 1.45 -28.47
C ARG A 178 -2.21 1.66 -28.56
N PRO A 179 -2.70 2.86 -28.90
CA PRO A 179 -4.14 3.20 -28.97
C PRO A 179 -4.99 2.23 -29.80
N GLN A 180 -4.39 1.56 -30.78
CA GLN A 180 -5.08 0.68 -31.74
C GLN A 180 -5.54 -0.66 -31.14
N THR A 181 -5.15 -0.99 -29.90
CA THR A 181 -5.47 -2.29 -29.24
C THR A 181 -6.46 -2.17 -28.08
N PHE A 182 -7.05 -0.98 -27.88
CA PHE A 182 -7.99 -0.73 -26.79
C PHE A 182 -9.38 -1.26 -27.15
N GLY A 183 -9.96 -2.11 -26.31
CA GLY A 183 -11.26 -2.73 -26.55
C GLY A 183 -11.26 -3.86 -27.60
N SER A 184 -10.09 -4.31 -28.06
CA SER A 184 -9.98 -5.49 -28.91
C SER A 184 -10.17 -6.77 -28.09
N ARG A 185 -10.59 -7.87 -28.72
CA ARG A 185 -10.61 -9.21 -28.10
C ARG A 185 -9.22 -9.74 -27.72
N GLN A 186 -8.16 -9.06 -28.14
CA GLN A 186 -6.75 -9.43 -27.95
C GLN A 186 -5.97 -8.14 -27.65
N PRO A 187 -5.99 -7.66 -26.40
CA PRO A 187 -5.28 -6.44 -26.00
C PRO A 187 -3.77 -6.62 -26.17
N SER A 188 -3.03 -5.53 -26.38
CA SER A 188 -1.57 -5.58 -26.31
C SER A 188 -1.12 -5.95 -24.87
N PRO A 189 0.09 -6.53 -24.69
CA PRO A 189 0.56 -6.91 -23.35
C PRO A 189 0.50 -5.79 -22.31
N GLY A 190 0.80 -4.55 -22.71
CA GLY A 190 0.69 -3.38 -21.83
C GLY A 190 -0.76 -3.06 -21.44
N VAL A 191 -1.71 -3.17 -22.37
CA VAL A 191 -3.14 -2.99 -22.06
C VAL A 191 -3.64 -4.12 -21.16
N GLN A 192 -3.25 -5.37 -21.41
CA GLN A 192 -3.58 -6.50 -20.55
C GLN A 192 -3.06 -6.28 -19.13
N ARG A 193 -1.80 -5.84 -18.99
CA ARG A 193 -1.23 -5.51 -17.68
C ARG A 193 -2.02 -4.42 -16.94
N LEU A 194 -2.54 -3.41 -17.64
CA LEU A 194 -3.40 -2.40 -17.02
C LEU A 194 -4.77 -2.96 -16.60
N ILE A 195 -5.33 -3.91 -17.37
CA ILE A 195 -6.55 -4.62 -17.01
C ILE A 195 -6.31 -5.49 -15.77
N ASP A 196 -5.21 -6.23 -15.71
CA ASP A 196 -4.85 -7.08 -14.57
C ASP A 196 -4.62 -6.23 -13.30
N TYR A 197 -3.98 -5.06 -13.45
CA TYR A 197 -3.85 -4.06 -12.39
C TYR A 197 -5.22 -3.60 -11.90
N ALA A 198 -6.13 -3.26 -12.81
CA ALA A 198 -7.47 -2.80 -12.46
C ALA A 198 -8.27 -3.88 -11.73
N ARG A 199 -8.19 -5.13 -12.23
CA ARG A 199 -8.81 -6.32 -11.66
C ARG A 199 -8.31 -6.60 -10.24
N ALA A 200 -6.98 -6.58 -10.03
CA ALA A 200 -6.36 -6.77 -8.72
C ALA A 200 -6.82 -5.70 -7.72
N ASN A 201 -6.82 -4.42 -8.10
CA ASN A 201 -7.29 -3.34 -7.23
C ASN A 201 -8.78 -3.44 -6.90
N ALA A 202 -9.63 -3.70 -7.89
CA ALA A 202 -11.07 -3.87 -7.67
C ALA A 202 -11.37 -5.05 -6.74
N SER A 203 -10.60 -6.13 -6.80
CA SER A 203 -10.79 -7.31 -5.93
C SER A 203 -10.62 -7.05 -4.44
N VAL A 204 -9.83 -6.03 -4.10
CA VAL A 204 -9.62 -5.55 -2.73
C VAL A 204 -10.24 -4.18 -2.49
N GLY A 205 -11.08 -3.69 -3.41
CA GLY A 205 -11.89 -2.48 -3.26
C GLY A 205 -11.17 -1.16 -3.48
N ILE A 206 -9.91 -1.15 -3.95
CA ILE A 206 -9.18 0.10 -4.28
C ILE A 206 -9.91 0.80 -5.44
N ASN A 207 -10.19 2.10 -5.31
CA ASN A 207 -11.03 2.86 -6.23
C ASN A 207 -10.35 4.11 -6.81
N GLY A 208 -9.05 4.28 -6.59
CA GLY A 208 -8.30 5.41 -7.15
C GLY A 208 -6.83 5.12 -7.40
N ALA A 209 -6.27 5.79 -8.41
CA ALA A 209 -4.84 5.74 -8.70
C ALA A 209 -4.30 7.14 -9.05
N VAL A 210 -3.28 7.61 -8.32
CA VAL A 210 -2.47 8.76 -8.73
C VAL A 210 -1.36 8.23 -9.63
N LEU A 211 -1.37 8.58 -10.91
CA LEU A 211 -0.59 7.87 -11.93
C LEU A 211 0.90 8.25 -12.00
N ASN A 212 1.34 9.29 -11.28
CA ASN A 212 2.68 9.83 -11.45
C ASN A 212 3.29 10.39 -10.17
N ASN A 213 4.61 10.48 -10.20
CA ASN A 213 5.45 10.90 -9.09
C ASN A 213 5.02 12.23 -8.48
N VAL A 214 5.04 12.26 -7.14
CA VAL A 214 4.82 13.46 -6.31
C VAL A 214 5.90 14.52 -6.55
N ASN A 215 7.11 14.12 -6.93
CA ASN A 215 8.11 14.99 -7.54
C ASN A 215 7.71 15.30 -8.99
N ALA A 216 6.59 16.01 -9.13
CA ALA A 216 5.82 16.06 -10.36
C ALA A 216 6.55 16.84 -11.47
N SER A 217 6.55 16.27 -12.68
CA SER A 217 6.99 16.98 -13.88
C SER A 217 5.87 17.86 -14.44
N PRO A 218 6.11 19.15 -14.76
CA PRO A 218 5.13 20.00 -15.45
C PRO A 218 4.64 19.42 -16.78
N LYS A 219 5.45 18.55 -17.43
CA LYS A 219 5.09 17.87 -18.68
C LYS A 219 3.82 17.03 -18.57
N MET A 220 3.48 16.54 -17.38
CA MET A 220 2.26 15.76 -17.14
C MET A 220 0.99 16.51 -17.59
N LEU A 221 0.99 17.84 -17.52
CA LEU A 221 -0.17 18.68 -17.89
C LEU A 221 -0.16 19.11 -19.38
N THR A 222 0.72 18.54 -20.20
CA THR A 222 0.78 18.78 -21.65
C THR A 222 -0.04 17.75 -22.42
N ARG A 223 -0.49 18.13 -23.62
CA ARG A 223 -1.46 17.34 -24.39
C ARG A 223 -1.04 15.87 -24.63
N PRO A 224 0.21 15.56 -25.04
CA PRO A 224 0.61 14.17 -25.28
C PRO A 224 0.44 13.26 -24.06
N TYR A 225 0.78 13.76 -22.87
CA TYR A 225 0.61 12.99 -21.64
C TYR A 225 -0.86 12.91 -21.23
N LEU A 226 -1.63 13.99 -21.38
CA LEU A 226 -3.07 13.96 -21.09
C LEU A 226 -3.84 12.97 -21.99
N ASP A 227 -3.43 12.79 -23.25
CA ASP A 227 -4.00 11.76 -24.12
C ASP A 227 -3.71 10.34 -23.58
N SER A 228 -2.51 10.09 -23.04
CA SER A 228 -2.18 8.83 -22.36
C SER A 228 -2.97 8.64 -21.06
N VAL A 229 -3.11 9.68 -20.24
CA VAL A 229 -3.92 9.64 -19.00
C VAL A 229 -5.37 9.27 -19.32
N ARG A 230 -5.96 9.86 -20.36
CA ARG A 230 -7.30 9.51 -20.81
C ARG A 230 -7.42 8.03 -21.16
N MET A 231 -6.46 7.50 -21.93
CA MET A 231 -6.46 6.10 -22.32
C MET A 231 -6.36 5.16 -21.11
N ILE A 232 -5.52 5.50 -20.13
CA ILE A 232 -5.42 4.75 -18.88
C ILE A 232 -6.76 4.83 -18.12
N ALA A 233 -7.33 6.02 -17.98
CA ALA A 233 -8.63 6.21 -17.33
C ALA A 233 -9.74 5.38 -17.98
N ASP A 234 -9.76 5.28 -19.30
CA ASP A 234 -10.74 4.48 -20.04
C ASP A 234 -10.65 2.98 -19.73
N ILE A 235 -9.43 2.45 -19.49
CA ILE A 235 -9.23 1.05 -19.05
C ILE A 235 -9.68 0.86 -17.61
N LEU A 236 -9.34 1.80 -16.72
CA LEU A 236 -9.55 1.65 -15.28
C LEU A 236 -11.00 1.92 -14.85
N ARG A 237 -11.73 2.77 -15.58
CA ARG A 237 -13.08 3.22 -15.22
C ARG A 237 -14.11 2.10 -15.05
N PRO A 238 -14.21 1.09 -15.94
CA PRO A 238 -15.14 -0.03 -15.73
C PRO A 238 -14.90 -0.82 -14.44
N TRP A 239 -13.69 -0.78 -13.89
CA TRP A 239 -13.32 -1.43 -12.63
C TRP A 239 -13.61 -0.55 -11.40
N GLY A 240 -14.24 0.61 -11.58
CA GLY A 240 -14.54 1.56 -10.50
C GLY A 240 -13.34 2.38 -10.03
N ILE A 241 -12.27 2.47 -10.83
CA ILE A 241 -11.03 3.15 -10.44
C ILE A 241 -10.93 4.51 -11.14
N LYS A 242 -10.96 5.58 -10.35
CA LYS A 242 -10.72 6.95 -10.84
C LYS A 242 -9.24 7.27 -10.94
N VAL A 243 -8.85 8.07 -11.92
CA VAL A 243 -7.47 8.55 -12.06
C VAL A 243 -7.29 9.94 -11.46
N TYR A 244 -6.12 10.14 -10.85
CA TYR A 244 -5.66 11.38 -10.24
C TYR A 244 -4.24 11.67 -10.75
N LEU A 245 -3.78 12.92 -10.66
CA LEU A 245 -2.43 13.30 -11.08
C LEU A 245 -1.71 14.06 -9.97
N SER A 246 -0.44 13.71 -9.75
CA SER A 246 0.47 14.59 -9.02
C SER A 246 0.80 15.79 -9.88
N VAL A 247 0.65 17.01 -9.36
CA VAL A 247 0.90 18.23 -10.13
C VAL A 247 2.04 19.05 -9.56
N ASN A 248 2.86 19.60 -10.46
CA ASN A 248 3.87 20.58 -10.10
C ASN A 248 3.19 21.93 -9.90
N PHE A 249 3.24 22.48 -8.69
CA PHE A 249 2.59 23.77 -8.38
C PHE A 249 3.07 24.90 -9.31
N GLY A 250 4.35 24.88 -9.69
CA GLY A 250 4.99 25.82 -10.60
C GLY A 250 4.67 25.62 -12.09
N SER A 251 3.78 24.69 -12.47
CA SER A 251 3.49 24.35 -13.88
C SER A 251 3.18 25.55 -14.79
N PRO A 252 2.34 26.54 -14.41
CA PRO A 252 2.08 27.71 -15.25
C PRO A 252 3.36 28.44 -15.69
N LYS A 253 4.30 28.62 -14.76
CA LYS A 253 5.60 29.27 -14.99
C LYS A 253 6.55 28.35 -15.76
N ALA A 254 6.67 27.10 -15.34
CA ALA A 254 7.61 26.14 -15.93
C ALA A 254 7.28 25.81 -17.40
N LEU A 255 5.99 25.88 -17.78
CA LEU A 255 5.52 25.70 -19.15
C LEU A 255 5.49 27.01 -19.96
N GLY A 256 5.95 28.13 -19.39
CA GLY A 256 6.00 29.43 -20.05
C GLY A 256 4.65 30.11 -20.28
N ALA A 257 3.56 29.60 -19.67
CA ALA A 257 2.22 30.16 -19.82
C ALA A 257 2.02 31.46 -19.01
N THR A 258 2.75 31.60 -17.90
CA THR A 258 2.78 32.80 -17.06
C THR A 258 4.22 33.10 -16.61
N LYS A 259 4.48 34.34 -16.17
CA LYS A 259 5.80 34.73 -15.61
C LYS A 259 6.01 34.32 -14.14
N THR A 260 4.93 33.91 -13.47
CA THR A 260 4.86 33.57 -12.04
C THR A 260 3.96 32.35 -11.82
N ALA A 261 4.06 31.71 -10.66
CA ALA A 261 3.09 30.71 -10.19
C ALA A 261 2.44 31.12 -8.84
N ASP A 262 2.42 32.42 -8.52
CA ASP A 262 1.70 32.95 -7.35
C ASP A 262 0.21 32.57 -7.43
N PRO A 263 -0.35 31.82 -6.45
CA PRO A 263 -1.75 31.38 -6.48
C PRO A 263 -2.77 32.53 -6.42
N LEU A 264 -2.36 33.74 -6.05
CA LEU A 264 -3.22 34.92 -6.03
C LEU A 264 -3.13 35.76 -7.32
N ASP A 265 -2.20 35.46 -8.24
CA ASP A 265 -2.15 36.11 -9.54
C ASP A 265 -3.32 35.64 -10.42
N LYS A 266 -4.16 36.57 -10.88
CA LYS A 266 -5.35 36.28 -11.69
C LYS A 266 -5.06 35.44 -12.95
N ARG A 267 -3.86 35.57 -13.53
CA ARG A 267 -3.44 34.79 -14.71
C ARG A 267 -3.13 33.34 -14.35
N VAL A 268 -2.55 33.10 -13.17
CA VAL A 268 -2.27 31.76 -12.64
C VAL A 268 -3.58 31.06 -12.29
N VAL A 269 -4.49 31.75 -11.60
CA VAL A 269 -5.84 31.24 -11.30
C VAL A 269 -6.56 30.84 -12.59
N LYS A 270 -6.59 31.73 -13.59
CA LYS A 270 -7.20 31.45 -14.89
C LYS A 270 -6.56 30.24 -15.59
N TRP A 271 -5.24 30.12 -15.55
CA TRP A 271 -4.54 28.98 -16.17
C TRP A 271 -4.98 27.65 -15.55
N TRP A 272 -5.07 27.57 -14.23
CA TRP A 272 -5.52 26.35 -13.54
C TRP A 272 -6.99 26.04 -13.82
N GLN A 273 -7.86 27.05 -13.90
CA GLN A 273 -9.25 26.87 -14.32
C GLN A 273 -9.36 26.31 -15.74
N ASP A 274 -8.61 26.89 -16.69
CA ASP A 274 -8.60 26.42 -18.08
C ASP A 274 -8.02 24.99 -18.19
N LYS A 275 -6.98 24.68 -17.40
CA LYS A 275 -6.37 23.34 -17.36
C LYS A 275 -7.31 22.29 -16.75
N ALA A 276 -8.01 22.63 -15.65
CA ALA A 276 -9.04 21.78 -15.08
C ALA A 276 -10.16 21.50 -16.10
N LYS A 277 -10.65 22.54 -16.80
CA LYS A 277 -11.64 22.39 -17.86
C LYS A 277 -11.17 21.46 -18.98
N GLU A 278 -9.90 21.55 -19.39
CA GLU A 278 -9.34 20.64 -20.38
C GLU A 278 -9.32 19.18 -19.89
N LEU A 279 -8.83 18.95 -18.66
CA LEU A 279 -8.78 17.64 -18.02
C LEU A 279 -10.17 16.99 -17.97
N TYR A 280 -11.18 17.70 -17.46
CA TYR A 280 -12.54 17.18 -17.35
C TYR A 280 -13.25 17.01 -18.70
N ARG A 281 -12.83 17.73 -19.74
CA ARG A 281 -13.30 17.45 -21.11
C ARG A 281 -12.74 16.12 -21.63
N LEU A 282 -11.49 15.81 -21.31
CA LEU A 282 -10.83 14.57 -21.75
C LEU A 282 -11.24 13.36 -20.89
N ILE A 283 -11.42 13.59 -19.58
CA ILE A 283 -11.65 12.57 -18.56
C ILE A 283 -12.78 13.09 -17.66
N PRO A 284 -14.06 12.86 -18.03
CA PRO A 284 -15.20 13.46 -17.33
C PRO A 284 -15.31 13.12 -15.84
N ASP A 285 -14.72 11.99 -15.43
CA ASP A 285 -14.70 11.48 -14.07
C ASP A 285 -13.34 11.62 -13.38
N PHE A 286 -12.48 12.53 -13.87
CA PHE A 286 -11.17 12.81 -13.27
C PHE A 286 -11.29 13.10 -11.78
N GLY A 287 -10.46 12.44 -10.98
CA GLY A 287 -10.56 12.50 -9.52
C GLY A 287 -10.06 13.82 -8.92
N GLY A 288 -8.97 14.36 -9.45
CA GLY A 288 -8.34 15.58 -8.94
C GLY A 288 -6.82 15.47 -8.81
N PHE A 289 -6.25 16.28 -7.93
CA PHE A 289 -4.79 16.45 -7.83
C PHE A 289 -4.21 15.95 -6.52
N LEU A 290 -3.01 15.36 -6.60
CA LEU A 290 -2.08 15.18 -5.48
C LEU A 290 -0.99 16.27 -5.56
N VAL A 291 -0.62 16.86 -4.42
CA VAL A 291 0.35 17.96 -4.40
C VAL A 291 1.41 17.74 -3.32
N LYS A 292 2.68 17.70 -3.74
CA LYS A 292 3.86 17.93 -2.89
C LYS A 292 4.39 19.32 -3.21
N ALA A 293 4.36 20.23 -2.24
CA ALA A 293 4.74 21.63 -2.43
C ALA A 293 5.62 22.10 -1.28
N ASN A 294 6.63 22.92 -1.58
CA ASN A 294 7.61 23.45 -0.62
C ASN A 294 8.28 22.38 0.25
N SER A 295 8.56 21.22 -0.33
CA SER A 295 9.20 20.08 0.33
C SER A 295 10.24 19.49 -0.62
N GLU A 296 11.47 19.30 -0.14
CA GLU A 296 12.59 18.70 -0.89
C GLU A 296 12.84 19.35 -2.26
N GLY A 297 12.81 20.69 -2.30
CA GLY A 297 13.05 21.48 -3.52
C GLY A 297 11.86 21.56 -4.49
N GLN A 298 10.72 20.93 -4.19
CA GLN A 298 9.50 21.09 -5.01
C GLN A 298 8.91 22.50 -4.85
N PRO A 299 8.49 23.15 -5.96
CA PRO A 299 7.96 24.51 -5.92
C PRO A 299 6.63 24.56 -5.16
N GLY A 300 6.31 25.72 -4.62
CA GLY A 300 5.06 25.88 -3.87
C GLY A 300 4.74 27.31 -3.46
N PRO A 301 3.64 27.51 -2.72
CA PRO A 301 3.16 28.82 -2.29
C PRO A 301 4.20 29.70 -1.56
N PHE A 302 5.13 29.13 -0.80
CA PHE A 302 6.13 29.92 -0.06
C PHE A 302 7.07 30.71 -0.96
N ASP A 303 7.29 30.23 -2.19
CA ASP A 303 8.15 30.89 -3.18
C ASP A 303 7.58 32.28 -3.58
N TYR A 304 6.31 32.53 -3.23
CA TYR A 304 5.55 33.74 -3.52
C TYR A 304 5.02 34.44 -2.25
N GLY A 305 5.51 34.06 -1.07
CA GLY A 305 5.05 34.62 0.20
C GLY A 305 3.59 34.30 0.53
N ARG A 306 3.10 33.14 0.10
CA ARG A 306 1.71 32.66 0.32
C ARG A 306 1.69 31.46 1.27
N THR A 307 0.52 31.10 1.77
CA THR A 307 0.34 29.93 2.64
C THR A 307 0.02 28.66 1.83
N HIS A 308 0.14 27.49 2.46
CA HIS A 308 -0.37 26.24 1.87
C HIS A 308 -1.88 26.32 1.59
N ALA A 309 -2.65 27.00 2.44
CA ALA A 309 -4.08 27.21 2.23
C ALA A 309 -4.34 28.01 0.94
N ASP A 310 -3.59 29.09 0.67
CA ASP A 310 -3.73 29.87 -0.57
C ASP A 310 -3.50 29.01 -1.81
N GLY A 311 -2.43 28.22 -1.79
CA GLY A 311 -2.08 27.32 -2.90
C GLY A 311 -3.12 26.22 -3.12
N ALA A 312 -3.50 25.52 -2.05
CA ALA A 312 -4.47 24.44 -2.10
C ALA A 312 -5.85 24.94 -2.54
N ASN A 313 -6.29 26.08 -2.00
CA ASN A 313 -7.59 26.67 -2.30
C ASN A 313 -7.71 27.12 -3.75
N MET A 314 -6.64 27.66 -4.35
CA MET A 314 -6.63 28.03 -5.76
C MET A 314 -6.87 26.80 -6.67
N LEU A 315 -6.19 25.68 -6.39
CA LEU A 315 -6.39 24.42 -7.12
C LEU A 315 -7.79 23.85 -6.88
N ALA A 316 -8.25 23.86 -5.63
CA ALA A 316 -9.55 23.37 -5.24
C ALA A 316 -10.69 24.16 -5.89
N ASP A 317 -10.58 25.49 -5.97
CA ASP A 317 -11.54 26.35 -6.64
C ASP A 317 -11.60 26.06 -8.15
N ALA A 318 -10.48 25.67 -8.78
CA ALA A 318 -10.44 25.27 -10.20
C ALA A 318 -11.12 23.91 -10.45
N LEU A 319 -11.03 22.97 -9.51
CA LEU A 319 -11.63 21.63 -9.62
C LEU A 319 -13.10 21.57 -9.18
N ARG A 320 -13.54 22.50 -8.33
CA ARG A 320 -14.88 22.51 -7.70
C ARG A 320 -16.05 22.36 -8.69
N PRO A 321 -16.08 23.02 -9.86
CA PRO A 321 -17.20 22.88 -10.81
C PRO A 321 -17.42 21.45 -11.34
N TYR A 322 -16.42 20.58 -11.18
CA TYR A 322 -16.40 19.23 -11.72
C TYR A 322 -16.43 18.14 -10.62
N GLY A 323 -16.50 18.54 -9.35
CA GLY A 323 -16.49 17.61 -8.21
C GLY A 323 -15.11 17.03 -7.88
N GLY A 324 -14.02 17.60 -8.40
CA GLY A 324 -12.66 17.15 -8.10
C GLY A 324 -12.15 17.60 -6.74
N ILE A 325 -11.16 16.87 -6.23
CA ILE A 325 -10.51 17.13 -4.94
C ILE A 325 -9.03 17.49 -5.08
N VAL A 326 -8.48 18.12 -4.04
CA VAL A 326 -7.05 18.34 -3.87
C VAL A 326 -6.56 17.57 -2.66
N MET A 327 -5.75 16.56 -2.88
CA MET A 327 -4.98 15.88 -1.83
C MET A 327 -3.67 16.64 -1.65
N TRP A 328 -3.59 17.44 -0.60
CA TRP A 328 -2.42 18.26 -0.29
C TRP A 328 -1.54 17.54 0.74
N ARG A 329 -0.34 17.14 0.34
CA ARG A 329 0.55 16.39 1.25
C ARG A 329 1.08 17.31 2.35
N SER A 330 1.01 16.85 3.59
CA SER A 330 1.53 17.55 4.77
C SER A 330 2.99 17.16 5.10
N PHE A 331 3.64 16.38 4.24
CA PHE A 331 5.07 16.05 4.32
C PHE A 331 5.93 17.26 3.94
N VAL A 332 6.02 18.22 4.87
CA VAL A 332 6.74 19.49 4.71
C VAL A 332 7.70 19.65 5.88
N TYR A 333 8.96 19.91 5.55
CA TYR A 333 10.02 20.30 6.45
C TYR A 333 11.06 21.12 5.67
N GLY A 334 11.91 21.87 6.35
CA GLY A 334 13.06 22.53 5.73
C GLY A 334 13.31 23.95 6.21
N ALA A 335 13.79 24.81 5.31
CA ALA A 335 14.46 26.07 5.65
C ALA A 335 13.63 27.04 6.50
N ARG A 336 12.29 27.06 6.36
CA ARG A 336 11.40 27.91 7.17
C ARG A 336 11.38 27.52 8.65
N HIS A 337 11.71 26.25 8.94
CA HIS A 337 11.73 25.64 10.26
C HIS A 337 13.18 25.33 10.70
N LYS A 338 14.16 26.08 10.19
CA LYS A 338 15.57 25.87 10.51
C LYS A 338 15.79 25.91 12.03
N GLY A 339 16.35 24.82 12.58
CA GLY A 339 16.62 24.68 14.01
C GLY A 339 15.46 24.07 14.80
N GLU A 340 14.29 23.86 14.20
CA GLU A 340 13.20 23.07 14.78
C GLU A 340 13.42 21.58 14.50
N ASP A 341 13.12 20.73 15.49
CA ASP A 341 13.10 19.27 15.31
C ASP A 341 12.22 18.87 14.13
N ARG A 342 12.76 18.09 13.18
CA ARG A 342 12.07 17.69 11.94
C ARG A 342 10.69 17.10 12.20
N VAL A 343 10.54 16.31 13.28
CA VAL A 343 9.27 15.62 13.59
C VAL A 343 8.16 16.59 14.04
N LYS A 344 8.50 17.84 14.37
CA LYS A 344 7.53 18.87 14.77
C LYS A 344 6.96 19.66 13.60
N GLN A 345 7.70 19.74 12.50
CA GLN A 345 7.53 20.78 11.48
C GLN A 345 6.19 20.68 10.74
N ALA A 346 5.66 19.46 10.54
CA ALA A 346 4.36 19.28 9.91
C ALA A 346 3.22 19.92 10.73
N VAL A 347 3.21 19.75 12.06
CA VAL A 347 2.21 20.41 12.91
C VAL A 347 2.45 21.91 12.95
N SER A 348 3.70 22.34 13.14
CA SER A 348 4.07 23.76 13.19
C SER A 348 3.68 24.52 11.91
N GLU A 349 3.72 23.86 10.75
CA GLU A 349 3.32 24.45 9.48
C GLU A 349 1.80 24.52 9.29
N PHE A 350 1.07 23.45 9.64
CA PHE A 350 -0.33 23.31 9.23
C PHE A 350 -1.35 23.69 10.32
N LYS A 351 -0.99 23.66 11.60
CA LYS A 351 -1.96 23.86 12.70
C LYS A 351 -2.72 25.18 12.61
N GLU A 352 -2.01 26.27 12.31
CA GLU A 352 -2.62 27.61 12.19
C GLU A 352 -3.42 27.79 10.89
N LEU A 353 -3.40 26.80 9.99
CA LEU A 353 -4.19 26.78 8.76
C LEU A 353 -5.47 25.94 8.88
N ASP A 354 -5.73 25.34 10.04
CA ASP A 354 -6.92 24.51 10.23
C ASP A 354 -8.22 25.31 10.04
N GLY A 355 -9.11 24.79 9.19
CA GLY A 355 -10.35 25.46 8.81
C GLY A 355 -10.23 26.52 7.71
N LEU A 356 -9.01 26.84 7.24
CA LEU A 356 -8.80 27.77 6.12
C LEU A 356 -8.86 27.09 4.75
N PHE A 357 -8.78 25.76 4.70
CA PHE A 357 -8.85 24.97 3.48
C PHE A 357 -10.28 24.85 2.93
N ARG A 358 -10.44 24.82 1.60
CA ARG A 358 -11.76 24.57 0.97
C ARG A 358 -12.27 23.16 1.30
N PRO A 359 -13.60 22.92 1.28
CA PRO A 359 -14.17 21.60 1.61
C PRO A 359 -13.70 20.44 0.71
N ASN A 360 -13.25 20.72 -0.52
CA ASN A 360 -12.68 19.74 -1.44
C ASN A 360 -11.13 19.68 -1.39
N VAL A 361 -10.50 20.24 -0.36
CA VAL A 361 -9.10 19.99 -0.01
C VAL A 361 -9.06 18.97 1.13
N MET A 362 -8.12 18.04 1.04
CA MET A 362 -7.84 17.05 2.06
C MET A 362 -6.34 17.02 2.34
N LEU A 363 -5.97 17.06 3.62
CA LEU A 363 -4.57 16.90 4.02
C LEU A 363 -4.21 15.41 4.01
N GLN A 364 -3.25 15.06 3.16
CA GLN A 364 -2.70 13.71 3.09
C GLN A 364 -1.43 13.66 3.94
N SER A 365 -1.49 12.95 5.07
CA SER A 365 -0.40 12.89 6.05
C SER A 365 0.15 11.48 6.17
N LYS A 366 1.48 11.33 6.27
CA LYS A 366 2.11 10.03 6.56
C LYS A 366 1.65 9.49 7.92
N ASN A 367 1.78 8.18 8.12
CA ASN A 367 1.38 7.52 9.36
C ASN A 367 2.20 7.96 10.59
N GLY A 368 3.46 8.32 10.39
CA GLY A 368 4.34 8.90 11.41
C GLY A 368 4.85 10.30 11.00
N PRO A 369 5.42 11.07 11.94
CA PRO A 369 5.82 12.45 11.71
C PRO A 369 7.12 12.62 10.93
N LEU A 370 7.83 11.51 10.64
CA LEU A 370 9.09 11.54 9.91
C LEU A 370 8.92 11.04 8.48
N ASP A 371 9.26 9.79 8.20
CA ASP A 371 9.39 9.28 6.84
C ASP A 371 9.38 7.76 6.78
N PHE A 372 8.21 7.16 7.05
CA PHE A 372 7.94 5.73 6.84
C PHE A 372 8.98 4.77 7.45
N GLN A 373 9.58 5.13 8.58
CA GLN A 373 10.60 4.30 9.24
C GLN A 373 10.00 2.95 9.72
N PRO A 374 10.82 1.92 10.02
CA PRO A 374 10.33 0.61 10.46
C PRO A 374 9.33 0.66 11.62
N ARG A 375 9.50 1.64 12.51
CA ARG A 375 8.50 2.07 13.48
C ARG A 375 8.63 3.56 13.74
N GLU A 376 7.49 4.24 13.79
CA GLU A 376 7.36 5.63 14.25
C GLU A 376 6.17 5.71 15.22
N PRO A 377 6.16 6.64 16.17
CA PRO A 377 4.91 7.04 16.80
C PRO A 377 3.96 7.64 15.73
N TYR A 378 2.65 7.64 15.98
CA TYR A 378 1.71 8.23 15.02
C TYR A 378 1.98 9.73 14.81
N ALA A 379 1.65 10.24 13.63
CA ALA A 379 1.83 11.65 13.30
C ALA A 379 0.86 12.55 14.10
N PRO A 380 1.34 13.50 14.93
CA PRO A 380 0.45 14.35 15.74
C PRO A 380 -0.42 15.31 14.93
N ILE A 381 -0.14 15.49 13.65
CA ILE A 381 -0.98 16.29 12.76
C ILE A 381 -2.43 15.75 12.68
N PHE A 382 -2.64 14.44 12.93
CA PHE A 382 -3.99 13.88 13.01
C PHE A 382 -4.80 14.44 14.18
N ASP A 383 -4.17 14.90 15.26
CA ASP A 383 -4.84 15.52 16.41
C ASP A 383 -4.92 17.04 16.35
N ASN A 384 -4.05 17.66 15.55
CA ASN A 384 -3.92 19.11 15.47
C ASN A 384 -4.74 19.73 14.33
N MET A 385 -5.27 18.93 13.40
CA MET A 385 -6.18 19.40 12.33
C MET A 385 -7.58 18.84 12.56
N LYS A 386 -8.51 19.66 13.04
CA LYS A 386 -9.87 19.24 13.43
C LYS A 386 -10.95 19.72 12.47
N GLN A 387 -10.71 20.82 11.77
CA GLN A 387 -11.65 21.45 10.85
C GLN A 387 -11.32 21.18 9.38
N THR A 388 -10.21 20.50 9.12
CA THR A 388 -9.74 20.16 7.77
C THR A 388 -9.86 18.66 7.53
N PRO A 389 -10.49 18.21 6.42
CA PRO A 389 -10.51 16.78 6.07
C PRO A 389 -9.11 16.18 6.00
N GLN A 390 -8.91 15.01 6.59
CA GLN A 390 -7.63 14.29 6.58
C GLN A 390 -7.74 12.92 5.91
N MET A 391 -6.64 12.49 5.30
CA MET A 391 -6.40 11.12 4.88
C MET A 391 -5.00 10.67 5.30
N VAL A 392 -4.85 9.37 5.54
CA VAL A 392 -3.55 8.76 5.83
C VAL A 392 -2.85 8.32 4.56
N GLU A 393 -1.54 8.55 4.49
CA GLU A 393 -0.62 8.00 3.51
C GLU A 393 0.21 6.91 4.19
N PHE A 394 0.14 5.69 3.68
CA PHE A 394 1.03 4.59 4.03
C PHE A 394 2.02 4.32 2.90
N GLN A 395 3.16 3.72 3.22
CA GLN A 395 4.09 3.21 2.22
C GLN A 395 3.92 1.71 2.08
N ILE A 396 3.55 1.24 0.87
CA ILE A 396 3.51 -0.19 0.56
C ILE A 396 4.88 -0.62 0.01
N THR A 397 5.49 0.24 -0.83
CA THR A 397 6.87 0.02 -1.28
C THR A 397 7.81 0.06 -0.09
N GLN A 398 8.75 -0.88 -0.03
CA GLN A 398 9.55 -1.12 1.16
C GLN A 398 10.83 -0.29 1.17
N GLU A 399 10.73 1.04 0.99
CA GLU A 399 11.90 1.93 0.93
C GLU A 399 12.86 1.71 2.10
N TYR A 400 12.28 1.71 3.31
CA TYR A 400 12.95 1.57 4.59
C TYR A 400 12.79 0.18 5.21
N LEU A 401 12.23 -0.77 4.45
CA LEU A 401 11.80 -2.08 4.92
C LEU A 401 12.35 -3.21 4.04
N GLY A 402 13.53 -2.99 3.45
CA GLY A 402 14.27 -4.01 2.72
C GLY A 402 14.05 -4.09 1.22
N GLN A 403 13.35 -3.13 0.61
CA GLN A 403 13.35 -2.88 -0.84
C GLN A 403 12.98 -4.09 -1.71
N SER A 404 11.90 -4.79 -1.33
CA SER A 404 11.48 -6.05 -1.97
C SER A 404 12.52 -7.17 -1.96
N LYS A 405 13.51 -7.10 -1.05
CA LYS A 405 14.44 -8.19 -0.74
C LYS A 405 14.16 -8.83 0.61
N HIS A 406 13.47 -8.13 1.49
CA HIS A 406 13.06 -8.64 2.79
C HIS A 406 11.57 -8.97 2.78
N LEU A 407 11.21 -10.10 3.41
CA LEU A 407 9.85 -10.36 3.82
C LEU A 407 9.55 -9.46 5.02
N THR A 408 8.68 -8.47 4.82
CA THR A 408 8.16 -7.59 5.88
C THR A 408 6.69 -7.30 5.60
N TYR A 409 5.82 -7.95 6.36
CA TYR A 409 4.38 -7.82 6.24
C TYR A 409 3.87 -6.58 6.99
N LEU A 410 3.20 -5.68 6.29
CA LEU A 410 2.93 -4.31 6.77
C LEU A 410 1.58 -4.12 7.44
N ALA A 411 0.68 -5.11 7.38
CA ALA A 411 -0.63 -4.95 8.01
C ALA A 411 -0.54 -4.72 9.52
N THR A 412 0.46 -5.31 10.18
CA THR A 412 0.69 -5.12 11.63
C THR A 412 1.08 -3.68 11.96
N MET A 413 1.86 -3.02 11.09
CA MET A 413 2.19 -1.59 11.20
C MET A 413 0.95 -0.71 11.04
N TRP A 414 0.10 -1.00 10.07
CA TRP A 414 -1.09 -0.19 9.82
C TRP A 414 -2.18 -0.41 10.88
N LYS A 415 -2.30 -1.62 11.42
CA LYS A 415 -3.16 -1.89 12.59
C LYS A 415 -2.65 -1.19 13.85
N GLU A 416 -1.33 -1.14 14.07
CA GLU A 416 -0.73 -0.31 15.12
C GLU A 416 -1.13 1.16 14.93
N PHE A 417 -1.06 1.71 13.72
CA PHE A 417 -1.52 3.08 13.44
C PHE A 417 -3.01 3.31 13.77
N PHE A 418 -3.90 2.41 13.33
CA PHE A 418 -5.35 2.56 13.59
C PHE A 418 -5.73 2.43 15.06
N SER A 419 -4.84 1.88 15.91
CA SER A 419 -5.03 1.92 17.37
C SER A 419 -4.88 3.33 17.96
N PHE A 420 -4.16 4.22 17.27
CA PHE A 420 -3.99 5.63 17.67
C PHE A 420 -4.99 6.55 16.97
N VAL A 421 -5.18 6.36 15.66
CA VAL A 421 -6.03 7.22 14.83
C VAL A 421 -7.25 6.44 14.39
N SER A 422 -8.40 6.74 15.00
CA SER A 422 -9.67 6.11 14.63
C SER A 422 -9.94 6.29 13.12
N PRO A 423 -10.22 5.20 12.38
CA PRO A 423 -10.58 5.27 10.97
C PRO A 423 -11.72 6.27 10.66
N SER A 424 -12.70 6.38 11.56
CA SER A 424 -13.85 7.29 11.41
C SER A 424 -13.48 8.78 11.29
N ARG A 425 -12.29 9.18 11.76
CA ARG A 425 -11.76 10.54 11.65
C ARG A 425 -11.20 10.85 10.26
N LEU A 426 -10.90 9.83 9.46
CA LEU A 426 -10.27 9.96 8.16
C LEU A 426 -11.32 9.89 7.04
N LYS A 427 -11.09 10.65 5.97
CA LYS A 427 -11.95 10.68 4.78
C LYS A 427 -11.39 9.83 3.62
N GLY A 428 -10.15 9.38 3.76
CA GLY A 428 -9.49 8.58 2.76
C GLY A 428 -8.22 7.90 3.29
N ILE A 429 -7.69 7.02 2.46
CA ILE A 429 -6.46 6.30 2.66
C ILE A 429 -5.72 6.19 1.32
N ALA A 430 -4.42 6.44 1.34
CA ALA A 430 -3.53 6.26 0.19
C ALA A 430 -2.34 5.37 0.55
N GLY A 431 -1.93 4.54 -0.40
CA GLY A 431 -0.75 3.69 -0.28
C GLY A 431 0.24 3.99 -1.39
N VAL A 432 1.49 4.31 -1.05
CA VAL A 432 2.57 4.43 -2.06
C VAL A 432 2.84 3.04 -2.63
N SER A 433 2.53 2.86 -3.91
CA SER A 433 2.50 1.55 -4.56
C SER A 433 3.86 0.88 -4.60
N ASN A 434 3.88 -0.45 -4.45
CA ASN A 434 5.07 -1.30 -4.54
C ASN A 434 5.18 -2.05 -5.87
N ILE A 435 4.40 -1.68 -6.88
CA ILE A 435 4.32 -2.44 -8.12
C ILE A 435 5.26 -1.93 -9.22
N GLY A 436 5.53 -2.78 -10.20
CA GLY A 436 6.10 -2.42 -11.48
C GLY A 436 5.92 -3.52 -12.53
N GLN A 437 6.74 -3.47 -13.57
CA GLN A 437 6.72 -4.40 -14.71
C GLN A 437 7.31 -5.78 -14.41
N ASP A 438 7.93 -5.99 -13.24
CA ASP A 438 8.40 -7.32 -12.86
C ASP A 438 7.26 -8.33 -12.90
N LYS A 439 7.55 -9.55 -13.29
CA LYS A 439 6.54 -10.60 -13.50
C LYS A 439 5.62 -10.79 -12.29
N THR A 440 6.21 -10.81 -11.09
CA THR A 440 5.54 -10.92 -9.78
C THR A 440 4.90 -9.63 -9.29
N TRP A 441 4.94 -8.56 -10.09
CA TRP A 441 4.48 -7.20 -9.79
C TRP A 441 5.26 -6.46 -8.72
N CYS A 442 5.70 -7.13 -7.65
CA CYS A 442 6.20 -6.49 -6.43
C CYS A 442 7.68 -6.79 -6.12
N GLY A 443 8.40 -7.42 -7.05
CA GLY A 443 9.77 -7.89 -6.86
C GLY A 443 9.81 -9.17 -6.02
N HIS A 444 9.38 -9.08 -4.76
CA HIS A 444 9.20 -10.22 -3.86
C HIS A 444 7.77 -10.75 -3.90
N ASP A 445 7.58 -12.08 -3.95
CA ASP A 445 6.24 -12.69 -3.92
C ASP A 445 5.43 -12.31 -2.67
N PHE A 446 6.04 -12.27 -1.48
CA PHE A 446 5.39 -11.82 -0.24
C PHE A 446 5.10 -10.31 -0.18
N SER A 447 5.75 -9.48 -1.01
CA SER A 447 5.38 -8.06 -1.10
C SER A 447 4.01 -7.86 -1.75
N GLN A 448 3.47 -8.86 -2.47
CA GLN A 448 2.08 -8.85 -2.93
C GLN A 448 1.09 -8.82 -1.76
N ALA A 449 1.43 -9.49 -0.65
CA ALA A 449 0.61 -9.50 0.56
C ALA A 449 0.41 -8.09 1.15
N ASN A 450 1.37 -7.18 0.94
CA ASN A 450 1.25 -5.80 1.41
C ASN A 450 0.29 -4.97 0.54
N TRP A 451 0.30 -5.16 -0.78
CA TRP A 451 -0.70 -4.56 -1.66
C TRP A 451 -2.10 -5.10 -1.33
N TYR A 452 -2.19 -6.42 -1.13
CA TYR A 452 -3.43 -7.08 -0.71
C TYR A 452 -3.95 -6.49 0.61
N ALA A 453 -3.12 -6.51 1.66
CA ALA A 453 -3.47 -6.02 2.98
C ALA A 453 -3.87 -4.55 2.99
N PHE A 454 -3.20 -3.72 2.18
CA PHE A 454 -3.56 -2.31 2.04
C PHE A 454 -5.00 -2.18 1.55
N GLY A 455 -5.38 -2.91 0.49
CA GLY A 455 -6.74 -2.89 -0.03
C GLY A 455 -7.76 -3.42 0.99
N ARG A 456 -7.46 -4.52 1.68
CA ARG A 456 -8.35 -5.09 2.72
C ARG A 456 -8.58 -4.11 3.86
N LEU A 457 -7.55 -3.45 4.37
CA LEU A 457 -7.67 -2.45 5.44
C LEU A 457 -8.27 -1.13 4.96
N ALA A 458 -8.07 -0.76 3.68
CA ALA A 458 -8.76 0.37 3.07
C ALA A 458 -10.26 0.10 2.89
N TRP A 459 -10.67 -1.17 2.76
CA TRP A 459 -12.08 -1.54 2.79
C TRP A 459 -12.60 -1.60 4.23
N ASN A 460 -11.97 -2.40 5.09
CA ASN A 460 -12.38 -2.62 6.46
C ASN A 460 -11.16 -2.63 7.41
N PRO A 461 -10.89 -1.54 8.13
CA PRO A 461 -9.75 -1.42 9.04
C PRO A 461 -9.92 -2.25 10.32
N GLU A 462 -11.10 -2.83 10.59
CA GLU A 462 -11.34 -3.70 11.74
C GLU A 462 -10.76 -5.11 11.54
N LEU A 463 -10.55 -5.53 10.29
CA LEU A 463 -9.91 -6.82 9.98
C LEU A 463 -8.59 -6.99 10.74
N SER A 464 -8.33 -8.19 11.27
CA SER A 464 -7.06 -8.46 11.91
C SER A 464 -5.96 -8.64 10.86
N SER A 465 -4.71 -8.30 11.21
CA SER A 465 -3.57 -8.57 10.32
C SER A 465 -3.42 -10.07 10.05
N GLU A 466 -3.75 -10.91 11.03
CA GLU A 466 -3.68 -12.36 10.91
C GLU A 466 -4.68 -12.88 9.87
N ASP A 467 -5.96 -12.48 9.98
CA ASP A 467 -7.00 -12.91 9.03
C ASP A 467 -6.64 -12.53 7.59
N ILE A 468 -6.10 -11.33 7.39
CA ILE A 468 -5.66 -10.87 6.07
C ILE A 468 -4.48 -11.71 5.55
N ALA A 469 -3.51 -12.03 6.41
CA ALA A 469 -2.38 -12.89 6.03
C ALA A 469 -2.86 -14.29 5.60
N ARG A 470 -3.76 -14.90 6.39
CA ARG A 470 -4.37 -16.20 6.09
C ARG A 470 -5.14 -16.17 4.78
N GLU A 471 -5.99 -15.18 4.60
CA GLU A 471 -6.81 -14.95 3.41
C GLU A 471 -5.93 -14.84 2.14
N TRP A 472 -4.80 -14.12 2.23
CA TRP A 472 -3.86 -13.99 1.12
C TRP A 472 -3.08 -15.29 0.86
N LEU A 473 -2.57 -15.96 1.90
CA LEU A 473 -1.83 -17.22 1.78
C LEU A 473 -2.68 -18.32 1.12
N GLN A 474 -3.95 -18.42 1.51
CA GLN A 474 -4.91 -19.37 0.96
C GLN A 474 -5.21 -19.14 -0.53
N GLN A 475 -5.35 -17.87 -0.93
CA GLN A 475 -5.62 -17.51 -2.33
C GLN A 475 -4.38 -17.58 -3.22
N THR A 476 -3.18 -17.43 -2.64
CA THR A 476 -1.94 -17.32 -3.42
C THR A 476 -1.19 -18.64 -3.53
N PHE A 477 -1.24 -19.46 -2.48
CA PHE A 477 -0.52 -20.73 -2.38
C PHE A 477 -1.48 -21.92 -2.26
N THR A 478 -1.92 -22.23 -1.04
CA THR A 478 -2.71 -23.43 -0.74
C THR A 478 -3.59 -23.20 0.49
N THR A 479 -4.66 -23.98 0.61
CA THR A 479 -5.56 -23.98 1.77
C THR A 479 -5.12 -24.95 2.88
N SER A 480 -4.00 -25.67 2.70
CA SER A 480 -3.44 -26.57 3.71
C SER A 480 -2.99 -25.81 4.96
N THR A 481 -3.54 -26.15 6.13
CA THR A 481 -3.17 -25.54 7.42
C THR A 481 -1.70 -25.74 7.76
N ASP A 482 -1.09 -26.85 7.33
CA ASP A 482 0.33 -27.13 7.53
C ASP A 482 1.26 -26.14 6.82
N PHE A 483 0.74 -25.41 5.82
CA PHE A 483 1.43 -24.29 5.17
C PHE A 483 0.95 -22.94 5.72
N VAL A 484 -0.38 -22.75 5.79
CA VAL A 484 -0.95 -21.44 6.13
C VAL A 484 -0.58 -21.04 7.55
N ASP A 485 -0.62 -21.95 8.53
CA ASP A 485 -0.37 -21.59 9.93
C ASP A 485 1.10 -21.17 10.16
N PRO A 486 2.12 -21.95 9.74
CA PRO A 486 3.52 -21.51 9.89
C PRO A 486 3.84 -20.24 9.11
N MET A 487 3.31 -20.07 7.89
CA MET A 487 3.58 -18.87 7.11
C MET A 487 2.83 -17.64 7.62
N THR A 488 1.70 -17.82 8.31
CA THR A 488 1.02 -16.73 9.02
C THR A 488 1.89 -16.22 10.16
N GLU A 489 2.49 -17.11 10.96
CA GLU A 489 3.43 -16.75 12.03
C GLU A 489 4.63 -15.94 11.49
N VAL A 490 5.24 -16.41 10.40
CA VAL A 490 6.34 -15.71 9.71
C VAL A 490 5.90 -14.30 9.30
N MET A 491 4.75 -14.17 8.62
CA MET A 491 4.24 -12.86 8.21
C MET A 491 3.98 -11.96 9.41
N MET A 492 3.28 -12.43 10.43
CA MET A 492 2.89 -11.65 11.61
C MET A 492 4.09 -11.10 12.39
N THR A 493 5.17 -11.88 12.48
CA THR A 493 6.39 -11.47 13.21
C THR A 493 7.38 -10.68 12.36
N SER A 494 7.31 -10.76 11.03
CA SER A 494 8.32 -10.21 10.11
C SER A 494 8.58 -8.70 10.23
N ARG A 495 7.56 -7.89 10.53
CA ARG A 495 7.75 -6.45 10.75
C ARG A 495 8.56 -6.17 12.01
N GLU A 496 8.30 -6.89 13.10
CA GLU A 496 9.04 -6.69 14.34
C GLU A 496 10.48 -7.20 14.21
N ALA A 497 10.70 -8.32 13.51
CA ALA A 497 12.06 -8.76 13.17
C ALA A 497 12.83 -7.67 12.42
N CYS A 498 12.21 -7.02 11.42
CA CYS A 498 12.80 -5.90 10.68
C CYS A 498 13.12 -4.69 11.57
N VAL A 499 12.23 -4.34 12.50
CA VAL A 499 12.51 -3.32 13.53
C VAL A 499 13.71 -3.73 14.38
N ASP A 500 13.75 -4.99 14.82
CA ASP A 500 14.78 -5.52 15.71
C ASP A 500 16.18 -5.51 15.12
N TYR A 501 16.35 -6.03 13.89
CA TYR A 501 17.65 -6.04 13.26
C TYR A 501 18.03 -4.70 12.63
N MET A 502 17.12 -3.73 12.46
CA MET A 502 17.49 -2.41 11.93
C MET A 502 17.58 -1.32 13.00
N MET A 503 16.48 -1.04 13.71
CA MET A 503 16.28 0.16 14.51
C MET A 503 15.35 -0.07 15.72
N PRO A 504 15.75 -0.91 16.69
CA PRO A 504 14.90 -1.23 17.85
C PRO A 504 14.79 -0.07 18.85
N LEU A 505 13.90 -0.21 19.83
CA LEU A 505 13.79 0.69 21.00
C LEU A 505 13.47 2.17 20.68
N GLY A 506 12.98 2.46 19.47
CA GLY A 506 12.70 3.82 18.99
C GLY A 506 13.87 4.47 18.25
N LEU A 507 14.96 3.75 17.98
CA LEU A 507 15.94 4.17 16.98
C LEU A 507 15.28 4.35 15.62
N HIS A 508 15.82 5.24 14.81
CA HIS A 508 15.29 5.58 13.51
C HIS A 508 16.35 6.25 12.64
N HIS A 509 16.13 6.20 11.32
CA HIS A 509 16.89 6.93 10.31
C HIS A 509 18.38 6.53 10.22
N ILE A 510 18.70 5.25 10.34
CA ILE A 510 20.07 4.69 10.28
C ILE A 510 20.41 4.14 8.87
N PHE A 511 19.89 4.76 7.81
CA PHE A 511 20.02 4.25 6.45
C PHE A 511 21.16 4.91 5.67
N LYS A 512 21.77 4.16 4.73
CA LYS A 512 22.65 4.74 3.70
C LYS A 512 21.98 5.89 2.95
N PHE A 513 22.66 7.04 2.86
CA PHE A 513 22.10 8.30 2.34
C PHE A 513 21.48 8.26 0.94
N ASP A 514 22.07 7.54 0.00
CA ASP A 514 21.73 7.61 -1.41
C ASP A 514 20.50 6.77 -1.75
N HIS A 515 20.53 5.50 -1.34
CA HIS A 515 19.57 4.51 -1.78
C HIS A 515 18.76 3.90 -0.64
N HIS A 516 19.01 4.26 0.63
CA HIS A 516 18.27 3.81 1.82
C HIS A 516 18.31 2.29 2.08
N TYR A 517 19.32 1.59 1.57
CA TYR A 517 19.44 0.13 1.73
C TYR A 517 20.69 -0.22 2.54
N GLY A 518 20.50 -0.82 3.71
CA GLY A 518 21.61 -1.17 4.60
C GLY A 518 21.96 -0.06 5.60
N PRO A 519 22.74 -0.42 6.64
CA PRO A 519 23.06 0.45 7.78
C PRO A 519 24.09 1.52 7.42
N GLU A 520 23.90 2.74 7.94
CA GLU A 520 24.91 3.82 7.94
C GLU A 520 24.80 4.65 9.25
N PRO A 521 25.05 4.07 10.43
CA PRO A 521 24.84 4.76 11.71
C PRO A 521 25.78 5.95 11.92
N ASP A 522 26.95 5.95 11.30
CA ASP A 522 27.88 7.08 11.28
C ASP A 522 27.60 8.09 10.17
N GLY A 523 26.49 7.92 9.44
CA GLY A 523 26.13 8.75 8.30
C GLY A 523 26.09 10.24 8.65
N PHE A 524 27.00 10.99 8.04
CA PHE A 524 27.05 12.44 8.11
C PHE A 524 27.64 13.03 6.84
N LYS A 525 26.94 14.01 6.25
CA LYS A 525 27.39 14.78 5.08
C LYS A 525 27.18 16.26 5.35
N ALA A 526 28.27 17.03 5.44
CA ALA A 526 28.24 18.42 5.88
C ALA A 526 27.48 19.35 4.93
N GLU A 527 27.38 18.98 3.66
CA GLU A 527 26.63 19.69 2.61
C GLU A 527 25.11 19.45 2.66
N TYR A 528 24.64 18.47 3.43
CA TYR A 528 23.21 18.17 3.58
C TYR A 528 22.64 18.75 4.87
N PRO A 529 21.31 19.02 4.91
CA PRO A 529 20.64 19.33 6.16
C PRO A 529 20.98 18.28 7.22
N ILE A 530 21.30 18.71 8.44
CA ILE A 530 21.67 17.80 9.52
C ILE A 530 20.52 16.83 9.82
N GLU A 531 19.27 17.27 9.62
CA GLU A 531 18.06 16.48 9.76
C GLU A 531 17.94 15.36 8.72
N TRP A 532 18.86 15.25 7.75
CA TRP A 532 18.96 14.09 6.86
C TRP A 532 20.04 13.10 7.30
N CYS A 533 20.81 13.43 8.33
CA CYS A 533 21.91 12.60 8.79
C CYS A 533 21.47 11.65 9.91
N PRO A 534 21.77 10.34 9.84
CA PRO A 534 21.56 9.40 10.94
C PRO A 534 22.00 9.92 12.32
N VAL A 535 23.18 10.54 12.40
CA VAL A 535 23.75 11.08 13.65
C VAL A 535 22.90 12.15 14.34
N TYR A 536 22.01 12.82 13.60
CA TYR A 536 21.07 13.78 14.16
C TYR A 536 20.04 13.12 15.07
N TYR A 537 19.62 11.90 14.72
CA TYR A 537 18.49 11.22 15.33
C TYR A 537 18.90 10.42 16.56
N HIS A 538 19.85 9.50 16.41
CA HIS A 538 20.24 8.64 17.53
C HIS A 538 21.13 9.36 18.55
N LYS A 539 21.82 10.46 18.18
CA LYS A 539 22.66 11.29 19.07
C LYS A 539 23.54 10.48 20.03
N ALA A 540 24.18 9.43 19.50
CA ALA A 540 25.00 8.53 20.30
C ALA A 540 26.32 9.21 20.67
N ASP A 541 26.67 9.15 21.94
CA ASP A 541 27.94 9.63 22.49
C ASP A 541 28.35 8.82 23.73
N THR A 542 29.44 9.19 24.40
CA THR A 542 29.90 8.47 25.60
C THR A 542 28.93 8.55 26.78
N ALA A 543 28.03 9.54 26.79
CA ALA A 543 27.03 9.70 27.84
C ALA A 543 25.82 8.79 27.58
N GLY A 544 25.38 8.62 26.34
CA GLY A 544 24.17 7.86 26.03
C GLY A 544 23.78 7.82 24.55
N ILE A 545 22.50 7.50 24.31
CA ILE A 545 21.86 7.42 22.99
C ILE A 545 20.38 7.81 23.10
N GLY A 546 19.81 8.31 22.01
CA GLY A 546 18.39 8.65 21.84
C GLY A 546 18.18 10.14 21.60
N PHE A 547 16.93 10.57 21.37
CA PHE A 547 16.61 11.97 21.14
C PHE A 547 15.71 12.49 22.26
N ASP A 548 16.17 13.45 23.05
CA ASP A 548 15.30 14.11 24.04
C ASP A 548 14.25 14.99 23.36
N ARG A 549 13.06 14.42 23.19
CA ARG A 549 11.84 15.07 22.70
C ARG A 549 10.78 15.22 23.80
N SER A 550 11.17 15.00 25.05
CA SER A 550 10.36 15.30 26.23
C SER A 550 10.15 16.82 26.37
N SER A 551 9.35 17.21 27.38
CA SER A 551 9.15 18.62 27.75
C SER A 551 10.43 19.35 28.18
N HIS A 552 11.53 18.63 28.43
CA HIS A 552 12.83 19.20 28.78
C HIS A 552 13.80 19.30 27.58
N GLY A 553 13.47 18.65 26.47
CA GLY A 553 14.24 18.67 25.22
C GLY A 553 13.58 19.53 24.15
N THR A 554 13.26 18.95 22.99
CA THR A 554 12.59 19.67 21.89
C THR A 554 11.10 19.91 22.11
N ASP A 555 10.51 19.32 23.16
CA ASP A 555 9.06 19.32 23.44
C ASP A 555 8.22 18.87 22.24
N ALA A 556 8.70 17.92 21.44
CA ALA A 556 7.88 17.32 20.38
C ALA A 556 6.71 16.53 20.98
N VAL A 557 6.89 15.97 22.19
CA VAL A 557 5.82 15.31 22.94
C VAL A 557 4.63 16.25 23.20
N GLY A 558 4.87 17.56 23.31
CA GLY A 558 3.83 18.57 23.48
C GLY A 558 2.83 18.68 22.33
N GLN A 559 3.12 18.09 21.16
CA GLN A 559 2.20 18.06 20.02
C GLN A 559 1.17 16.92 20.09
N TYR A 560 1.39 15.91 20.93
CA TYR A 560 0.49 14.77 21.10
C TYR A 560 -0.69 15.11 22.02
N ALA A 561 -1.84 14.46 21.81
CA ALA A 561 -2.95 14.50 22.75
C ALA A 561 -2.71 13.58 23.96
N GLU A 562 -3.42 13.81 25.07
CA GLU A 562 -3.48 12.85 26.18
C GLU A 562 -4.24 11.58 25.76
N PRO A 563 -3.86 10.38 26.25
CA PRO A 563 -2.82 10.13 27.27
C PRO A 563 -1.39 10.05 26.71
N TYR A 564 -1.20 10.12 25.39
CA TYR A 564 0.10 9.88 24.74
C TYR A 564 1.14 10.93 25.08
N ARG A 565 0.72 12.19 25.25
CA ARG A 565 1.60 13.25 25.74
C ARG A 565 2.24 12.88 27.08
N SER A 566 1.44 12.59 28.10
CA SER A 566 1.99 12.23 29.43
C SER A 566 2.71 10.89 29.39
N LEU A 567 2.18 9.90 28.66
CA LEU A 567 2.76 8.56 28.53
C LEU A 567 4.17 8.58 27.95
N TYR A 568 4.39 9.32 26.86
CA TYR A 568 5.68 9.42 26.20
C TYR A 568 6.64 10.36 26.93
N ASN A 569 6.13 11.34 27.67
CA ASN A 569 6.96 12.31 28.40
C ASN A 569 7.62 11.72 29.67
N ASP A 570 6.98 10.78 30.36
CA ASP A 570 7.55 10.14 31.56
C ASP A 570 8.33 8.87 31.20
N LEU A 571 9.62 8.84 31.56
CA LEU A 571 10.53 7.70 31.37
C LEU A 571 10.00 6.37 31.91
N ARG A 572 9.25 6.41 33.01
CA ARG A 572 8.74 5.19 33.66
C ARG A 572 7.57 4.59 32.89
N THR A 573 6.84 5.41 32.15
CA THR A 573 5.63 4.99 31.44
C THR A 573 5.84 4.86 29.93
N CYS A 574 6.81 5.58 29.37
CA CYS A 574 7.13 5.54 27.95
C CYS A 574 7.35 4.08 27.49
N PRO A 575 6.63 3.60 26.47
CA PRO A 575 6.86 2.27 25.91
C PRO A 575 8.30 2.14 25.41
N GLU A 576 8.94 0.99 25.67
CA GLU A 576 10.32 0.75 25.25
C GLU A 576 10.49 0.84 23.73
N THR A 577 9.45 0.50 22.97
CA THR A 577 9.41 0.59 21.50
C THR A 577 9.51 2.02 20.96
N TYR A 578 9.32 3.06 21.79
CA TYR A 578 9.47 4.47 21.44
C TYR A 578 10.47 5.20 22.35
N LEU A 579 11.20 4.49 23.21
CA LEU A 579 12.00 5.09 24.27
C LEU A 579 13.05 6.07 23.72
N LEU A 580 13.85 5.61 22.76
CA LEU A 580 14.92 6.40 22.13
C LEU A 580 14.39 7.42 21.11
N TRP A 581 13.09 7.38 20.81
CA TRP A 581 12.42 8.42 20.04
C TRP A 581 12.16 9.67 20.89
N PHE A 582 11.85 9.50 22.18
CA PHE A 582 11.46 10.58 23.08
C PHE A 582 12.51 10.95 24.12
N HIS A 583 13.48 10.08 24.40
CA HIS A 583 14.46 10.27 25.46
C HIS A 583 15.88 9.99 24.99
N HIS A 584 16.83 10.81 25.46
CA HIS A 584 18.27 10.48 25.44
C HIS A 584 18.63 9.86 26.79
N LEU A 585 19.21 8.67 26.77
CA LEU A 585 19.43 7.84 27.96
C LEU A 585 20.86 7.31 28.05
N PRO A 586 21.39 7.17 29.28
CA PRO A 586 22.71 6.60 29.46
C PRO A 586 22.72 5.11 29.12
N TRP A 587 23.85 4.62 28.61
CA TRP A 587 24.00 3.23 28.17
C TRP A 587 23.71 2.18 29.26
N ASN A 588 23.83 2.55 30.53
CA ASN A 588 23.55 1.70 31.69
C ASN A 588 22.12 1.89 32.27
N TYR A 589 21.24 2.62 31.58
CA TYR A 589 19.86 2.78 32.00
C TYR A 589 19.18 1.41 32.18
N PRO A 590 18.56 1.13 33.34
CA PRO A 590 17.89 -0.15 33.59
C PRO A 590 16.56 -0.20 32.84
N MET A 591 16.45 -1.15 31.91
CA MET A 591 15.24 -1.49 31.17
C MET A 591 14.26 -2.25 32.07
N ARG A 592 13.02 -2.42 31.62
CA ARG A 592 11.94 -3.03 32.44
C ARG A 592 12.23 -4.48 32.83
N ASP A 593 12.99 -5.21 32.00
CA ASP A 593 13.41 -6.58 32.25
C ASP A 593 14.69 -6.70 33.11
N GLY A 594 15.25 -5.57 33.57
CA GLY A 594 16.45 -5.49 34.40
C GLY A 594 17.76 -5.47 33.61
N ARG A 595 17.75 -5.65 32.29
CA ARG A 595 18.93 -5.44 31.44
C ARG A 595 19.28 -3.96 31.38
N THR A 596 20.55 -3.65 31.11
CA THR A 596 20.92 -2.28 30.72
C THR A 596 20.45 -1.96 29.29
N LEU A 597 20.28 -0.69 28.96
CA LEU A 597 19.94 -0.24 27.60
C LEU A 597 20.90 -0.82 26.54
N TRP A 598 22.21 -0.87 26.82
CA TRP A 598 23.19 -1.51 25.94
C TRP A 598 22.92 -3.02 25.76
N GLU A 599 22.65 -3.76 26.83
CA GLU A 599 22.35 -5.19 26.75
C GLU A 599 21.04 -5.46 26.00
N SER A 600 20.01 -4.65 26.22
CA SER A 600 18.76 -4.76 25.45
C SER A 600 18.98 -4.44 23.98
N LEU A 601 19.77 -3.42 23.64
CA LEU A 601 20.10 -3.12 22.24
C LEU A 601 20.75 -4.33 21.55
N ASN A 602 21.74 -4.97 22.17
CA ASN A 602 22.37 -6.20 21.65
C ASN A 602 21.33 -7.33 21.48
N ALA A 603 20.49 -7.55 22.50
CA ALA A 603 19.46 -8.59 22.47
C ALA A 603 18.44 -8.39 21.34
N HIS A 604 18.02 -7.14 21.07
CA HIS A 604 17.11 -6.82 19.96
C HIS A 604 17.77 -7.14 18.61
N TYR A 605 18.97 -6.62 18.34
CA TYR A 605 19.63 -6.89 17.06
C TYR A 605 19.91 -8.38 16.83
N ASN A 606 20.32 -9.13 17.86
CA ASN A 606 20.50 -10.58 17.77
C ASN A 606 19.18 -11.30 17.49
N ARG A 607 18.11 -10.97 18.22
CA ARG A 607 16.78 -11.56 18.01
C ARG A 607 16.26 -11.33 16.58
N GLY A 608 16.49 -10.15 16.02
CA GLY A 608 16.11 -9.86 14.64
C GLY A 608 16.83 -10.76 13.62
N VAL A 609 18.11 -11.07 13.83
CA VAL A 609 18.86 -12.01 12.99
C VAL A 609 18.32 -13.44 13.15
N GLU A 610 18.17 -13.90 14.39
CA GLU A 610 17.63 -15.25 14.71
C GLU A 610 16.26 -15.45 14.05
N ALA A 611 15.36 -14.48 14.14
CA ALA A 611 14.05 -14.54 13.50
C ALA A 611 14.15 -14.73 11.97
N THR A 612 15.09 -14.05 11.29
CA THR A 612 15.26 -14.23 9.84
C THR A 612 15.81 -15.61 9.46
N GLU A 613 16.64 -16.20 10.32
CA GLU A 613 17.14 -17.58 10.15
C GLU A 613 15.98 -18.59 10.30
N ASP A 614 15.12 -18.39 11.31
CA ASP A 614 13.91 -19.20 11.52
C ASP A 614 12.92 -19.10 10.35
N TYR A 615 12.78 -17.91 9.73
CA TYR A 615 11.95 -17.71 8.55
C TYR A 615 12.46 -18.50 7.35
N LEU A 616 13.78 -18.48 7.12
CA LEU A 616 14.42 -19.25 6.06
C LEU A 616 14.21 -20.76 6.29
N ASP A 617 14.42 -21.24 7.51
CA ASP A 617 14.23 -22.64 7.87
C ASP A 617 12.76 -23.08 7.74
N THR A 618 11.82 -22.21 8.10
CA THR A 618 10.39 -22.44 7.90
C THR A 618 10.06 -22.55 6.42
N TRP A 619 10.54 -21.61 5.60
CA TRP A 619 10.31 -21.64 4.15
C TRP A 619 10.90 -22.89 3.47
N GLN A 620 12.05 -23.39 3.97
CA GLN A 620 12.62 -24.63 3.47
C GLN A 620 11.66 -25.82 3.67
N ARG A 621 11.00 -25.91 4.83
CA ARG A 621 10.00 -26.93 5.12
C ARG A 621 8.72 -26.77 4.28
N MET A 622 8.43 -25.56 3.79
CA MET A 622 7.24 -25.28 2.98
C MET A 622 7.33 -25.76 1.52
N ARG A 623 8.50 -26.21 1.08
CA ARG A 623 8.76 -26.61 -0.31
C ARG A 623 7.70 -27.54 -0.92
N PRO A 624 7.28 -28.64 -0.26
CA PRO A 624 6.31 -29.57 -0.85
C PRO A 624 4.98 -28.91 -1.19
N TYR A 625 4.51 -27.98 -0.34
CA TYR A 625 3.22 -27.29 -0.53
C TYR A 625 3.26 -26.28 -1.68
N VAL A 626 4.41 -25.62 -1.89
CA VAL A 626 4.58 -24.66 -3.00
C VAL A 626 4.80 -25.38 -4.33
N GLU A 627 5.56 -26.49 -4.33
CA GLU A 627 5.81 -27.27 -5.54
C GLU A 627 4.57 -28.04 -6.02
N GLU A 628 3.66 -28.41 -5.11
CA GLU A 628 2.36 -29.01 -5.46
C GLU A 628 1.47 -28.03 -6.25
N THR A 629 1.48 -26.75 -5.88
CA THR A 629 0.66 -25.70 -6.50
C THR A 629 1.32 -25.10 -7.74
N ASP A 630 2.65 -25.13 -7.83
CA ASP A 630 3.43 -24.67 -8.97
C ASP A 630 3.77 -25.85 -9.90
N HIS A 631 2.87 -26.19 -10.84
CA HIS A 631 3.00 -27.40 -11.68
C HIS A 631 4.23 -27.49 -12.62
N ASP A 632 5.07 -26.45 -12.71
CA ASP A 632 6.33 -26.43 -13.50
C ASP A 632 7.60 -26.48 -12.61
N SER A 633 7.44 -26.66 -11.30
CA SER A 633 8.49 -26.53 -10.29
C SER A 633 9.51 -27.68 -10.23
N ARG A 634 9.28 -28.79 -10.94
CA ARG A 634 10.09 -30.01 -10.74
C ARG A 634 11.55 -29.90 -11.20
N GLN A 635 12.00 -28.80 -11.82
CA GLN A 635 13.43 -28.62 -12.15
C GLN A 635 13.92 -27.22 -12.59
N ALA A 636 13.11 -26.16 -12.58
CA ALA A 636 13.54 -24.87 -13.14
C ALA A 636 14.04 -23.88 -12.07
N SER A 637 15.27 -23.38 -12.25
CA SER A 637 15.73 -22.12 -11.64
C SER A 637 14.74 -21.00 -11.97
N GLY A 638 14.00 -20.50 -10.99
CA GLY A 638 12.98 -19.46 -11.19
C GLY A 638 11.57 -19.80 -10.72
N SER A 639 11.33 -20.97 -10.10
CA SER A 639 10.07 -21.24 -9.38
C SER A 639 9.83 -20.24 -8.23
N ARG A 640 8.58 -20.08 -7.79
CA ARG A 640 8.25 -19.21 -6.66
C ARG A 640 9.03 -19.58 -5.41
N TRP A 641 9.08 -20.89 -5.10
CA TRP A 641 9.82 -21.39 -3.96
C TRP A 641 11.29 -20.97 -3.98
N SER A 642 11.98 -21.18 -5.11
CA SER A 642 13.39 -20.84 -5.27
C SER A 642 13.64 -19.34 -5.17
N ARG A 643 12.79 -18.49 -5.78
CA ARG A 643 12.94 -17.03 -5.69
C ARG A 643 12.81 -16.54 -4.26
N VAL A 644 11.76 -16.94 -3.55
CA VAL A 644 11.55 -16.55 -2.15
C VAL A 644 12.70 -17.06 -1.27
N ASN A 645 13.20 -18.27 -1.50
CA ASN A 645 14.32 -18.83 -0.75
C ASN A 645 15.60 -17.98 -0.90
N GLU A 646 15.92 -17.52 -2.10
CA GLU A 646 17.09 -16.65 -2.31
C GLU A 646 16.92 -15.25 -1.70
N LEU A 647 15.69 -14.69 -1.72
CA LEU A 647 15.40 -13.43 -1.05
C LEU A 647 15.49 -13.56 0.48
N LEU A 648 15.00 -14.66 1.07
CA LEU A 648 15.15 -14.92 2.50
C LEU A 648 16.62 -15.09 2.93
N LYS A 649 17.45 -15.77 2.12
CA LYS A 649 18.91 -15.80 2.35
C LYS A 649 19.52 -14.40 2.33
N THR A 650 19.13 -13.59 1.34
CA THR A 650 19.57 -12.18 1.24
C THR A 650 19.14 -11.40 2.49
N GLN A 651 17.92 -11.61 2.99
CA GLN A 651 17.44 -10.98 4.22
C GLN A 651 18.27 -11.38 5.45
N VAL A 652 18.63 -12.66 5.61
CA VAL A 652 19.51 -13.12 6.70
C VAL A 652 20.88 -12.44 6.62
N GLU A 653 21.48 -12.36 5.43
CA GLU A 653 22.77 -11.69 5.22
C GLU A 653 22.70 -10.20 5.58
N ASN A 654 21.65 -9.50 5.13
CA ASN A 654 21.45 -8.09 5.46
C ASN A 654 21.17 -7.90 6.97
N ALA A 655 20.37 -8.75 7.61
CA ALA A 655 20.10 -8.65 9.04
C ALA A 655 21.39 -8.76 9.85
N ARG A 656 22.30 -9.68 9.47
CA ARG A 656 23.64 -9.80 10.05
C ARG A 656 24.48 -8.53 9.80
N GLU A 657 24.47 -7.98 8.58
CA GLU A 657 25.15 -6.70 8.27
C GLU A 657 24.64 -5.58 9.18
N TRP A 658 23.32 -5.41 9.29
CA TRP A 658 22.72 -4.39 10.14
C TRP A 658 23.13 -4.52 11.61
N ARG A 659 23.02 -5.72 12.20
CA ARG A 659 23.47 -6.00 13.56
C ARG A 659 24.94 -5.63 13.72
N ASP A 660 25.81 -6.18 12.87
CA ASP A 660 27.26 -6.08 13.05
C ASP A 660 27.74 -4.63 12.90
N VAL A 661 27.22 -3.90 11.91
CA VAL A 661 27.57 -2.49 11.67
C VAL A 661 27.05 -1.60 12.80
N CYS A 662 25.78 -1.73 13.18
CA CYS A 662 25.17 -0.87 14.21
C CYS A 662 25.78 -1.13 15.58
N LEU A 663 25.91 -2.39 16.00
CA LEU A 663 26.50 -2.72 17.30
C LEU A 663 27.98 -2.31 17.37
N LYS A 664 28.77 -2.51 16.29
CA LYS A 664 30.16 -2.06 16.25
C LYS A 664 30.28 -0.54 16.39
N TYR A 665 29.41 0.21 15.71
CA TYR A 665 29.38 1.66 15.81
C TYR A 665 29.03 2.12 17.23
N PHE A 666 27.91 1.65 17.79
CA PHE A 666 27.48 2.06 19.13
C PHE A 666 28.45 1.61 20.23
N HIS A 667 29.08 0.44 20.07
CA HIS A 667 30.13 -0.05 20.97
C HIS A 667 31.29 0.95 21.13
N SER A 668 31.63 1.72 20.08
CA SER A 668 32.71 2.70 20.14
C SER A 668 32.50 3.80 21.19
N PHE A 669 31.24 4.05 21.58
CA PHE A 669 30.88 5.02 22.61
C PHE A 669 30.75 4.40 24.00
N THR A 670 30.24 3.17 24.10
CA THR A 670 29.97 2.52 25.40
C THR A 670 31.23 2.02 26.10
N ARG A 671 32.23 1.56 25.31
CA ARG A 671 33.42 0.81 25.77
C ARG A 671 33.07 -0.43 26.63
N ARG A 672 31.88 -1.00 26.46
CA ARG A 672 31.40 -2.25 27.10
C ARG A 672 31.36 -3.39 26.07
N PRO A 673 31.58 -4.67 26.43
CA PRO A 673 31.61 -5.77 25.46
C PRO A 673 30.32 -5.88 24.63
N ILE A 674 30.46 -6.25 23.36
CA ILE A 674 29.36 -6.76 22.51
C ILE A 674 29.03 -8.18 22.98
N ARG A 675 27.74 -8.50 23.12
CA ARG A 675 27.27 -9.82 23.59
C ARG A 675 26.45 -10.54 22.54
#